data_AF-A0A7C7ERX1-F1
#
_entry.id   AF-A0A7C7ERX1-F1
#
_cell.length_a   1.000
_cell.length_b   1.000
_cell.length_c   1.000
_cell.angle_alpha   90.00
_cell.angle_beta   90.00
_cell.angle_gamma   90.00
#
_symmetry.space_group_name_H-M   'P 1'
#
loop_
_entity.id
_entity.type
_entity.pdbx_description
1 polymer ?
#
loop_
_entity_poly.entity_id
_entity_poly.type
_entity_poly.pdbx_seq_one_letter_code
_entity_poly.pdbx_strand_id
1 'polypeptide(L)'
;MKKKLLLIIMLFFALFTFAACDLFSDDGDDYVPYEGEEFLSAPVNLQINENTKVLSWNAVEHASKYEVYVNGKKKTTVTGTSYDFSSKSGDYLVFYVIAVGENYANSEKSVSIAYIKNTASVISAIIAAGEELDMMIDEASATELAKRGLTAEKFAKDVAVVKALIEAADSEGPVDMKVLNSKFSDLVKAKIDFVPYVSALLKLVQPELEDAYEQAFDSERQILGEILDLYETEYENLVLAVANTIEYFVKVYDLTKGNVADLVDEFKDLKGEPDWQTVFAIKKEITDDLLDRLPPVRDVSLVYRLTAKLLEALSGTDGIADVYYDNASALANQTVLKIKFSLNFLNEIDYAFYSEIRETLEEAPTAQQGAVESLILLILKYDEFVKDNEKLVNDLKSALTEEQKDQFLLAELRSQLATLENLTGFELEFDEDVYLDFVQVLKVLGEKAFDYLVASEGELIRLFATMASYHADSYWDYDGFYYIYDNEYTGETFEYRSQYEFARNITSIDLIAELVNLYKATCATLNDQQVDAIVAFINEVLGLIIDNTDIEPEGVWVIESLFEYFADHIDDAKALVDKFANHTVQVQFFAKLKETVTKVHNHYVEEYGEDYEGYEDNYDYEEYAYIIFVAKYLKPFYDTNDDDILALIYEFLDLMEVIDEEVNIDLEFDIDEVRENIDAWLENSYPLLDQIKNFDVDTLTGAQKEILDQFLRDLK
;
A
#
# COMPACT_ATOMS: atom_id res chain seq x y z
N MET A 1 34.72 9.03 -11.70
CA MET A 1 34.04 10.26 -11.22
C MET A 1 32.59 10.33 -11.69
N LYS A 2 32.29 10.28 -13.00
CA LYS A 2 30.91 10.19 -13.54
C LYS A 2 30.01 9.13 -12.87
N LYS A 3 30.56 7.95 -12.55
CA LYS A 3 29.86 6.85 -11.86
C LYS A 3 29.41 7.14 -10.42
N LYS A 4 30.11 8.00 -9.65
CA LYS A 4 29.74 8.34 -8.27
C LYS A 4 28.58 9.36 -8.24
N LEU A 5 28.52 10.27 -9.21
CA LEU A 5 27.43 11.23 -9.38
C LEU A 5 26.12 10.53 -9.81
N LEU A 6 26.22 9.57 -10.74
CA LEU A 6 25.10 8.74 -11.19
C LEU A 6 24.48 7.90 -10.04
N LEU A 7 25.32 7.38 -9.15
CA LEU A 7 24.91 6.56 -8.00
C LEU A 7 24.19 7.37 -6.92
N ILE A 8 24.59 8.62 -6.71
CA ILE A 8 23.93 9.56 -5.79
C ILE A 8 22.54 9.93 -6.35
N ILE A 9 22.42 10.09 -7.67
CA ILE A 9 21.15 10.35 -8.36
C ILE A 9 20.18 9.16 -8.21
N MET A 10 20.62 7.92 -8.43
CA MET A 10 19.78 6.72 -8.23
C MET A 10 19.29 6.55 -6.78
N LEU A 11 20.11 6.92 -5.79
CA LEU A 11 19.73 6.87 -4.36
C LEU A 11 18.68 7.92 -3.98
N PHE A 12 18.63 9.05 -4.68
CA PHE A 12 17.56 10.05 -4.54
C PHE A 12 16.26 9.61 -5.24
N PHE A 13 16.33 8.82 -6.32
CA PHE A 13 15.16 8.29 -7.03
C PHE A 13 14.50 7.08 -6.34
N ALA A 14 15.28 6.22 -5.69
CA ALA A 14 14.77 5.05 -4.95
C ALA A 14 13.91 5.40 -3.72
N LEU A 15 13.98 6.65 -3.23
CA LEU A 15 13.15 7.15 -2.12
C LEU A 15 11.70 7.47 -2.54
N PHE A 16 11.40 7.52 -3.84
CA PHE A 16 10.07 7.87 -4.37
C PHE A 16 9.25 6.67 -4.87
N THR A 17 9.86 5.50 -5.04
CA THR A 17 9.25 4.34 -5.71
C THR A 17 8.50 3.37 -4.80
N PHE A 18 8.57 3.52 -3.47
CA PHE A 18 8.05 2.54 -2.51
C PHE A 18 6.64 2.80 -1.94
N ALA A 19 5.88 3.77 -2.47
CA ALA A 19 4.53 4.08 -1.97
C ALA A 19 3.45 4.11 -3.07
N ALA A 20 3.74 3.58 -4.25
CA ALA A 20 2.85 3.52 -5.40
C ALA A 20 2.29 2.10 -5.56
N CYS A 21 1.10 1.88 -4.99
CA CYS A 21 0.14 0.76 -5.12
C CYS A 21 -0.36 0.49 -3.70
N ASP A 22 -1.64 0.46 -3.34
CA ASP A 22 -2.91 0.42 -4.05
C ASP A 22 -3.95 0.49 -2.92
N LEU A 23 -5.03 1.30 -2.94
CA LEU A 23 -6.02 1.26 -1.82
C LEU A 23 -7.38 1.99 -1.98
N PHE A 24 -7.81 2.48 -3.15
CA PHE A 24 -9.14 3.12 -3.24
C PHE A 24 -9.87 2.90 -4.59
N SER A 25 -11.06 2.26 -4.57
CA SER A 25 -12.18 2.51 -5.52
C SER A 25 -13.47 2.81 -4.78
N ASP A 26 -14.39 3.52 -5.43
CA ASP A 26 -15.75 3.04 -5.66
C ASP A 26 -16.41 3.97 -6.71
N ASP A 27 -17.45 3.45 -7.37
CA ASP A 27 -18.11 3.90 -8.58
C ASP A 27 -18.70 5.32 -8.51
N GLY A 28 -18.34 6.12 -9.51
CA GLY A 28 -18.93 7.44 -9.70
C GLY A 28 -18.50 8.09 -11.00
N ASP A 29 -19.32 7.88 -12.05
CA ASP A 29 -19.33 8.71 -13.25
C ASP A 29 -19.73 10.15 -12.87
N ASP A 30 -18.74 10.99 -12.61
CA ASP A 30 -18.76 12.41 -12.94
C ASP A 30 -17.33 12.95 -12.90
N TYR A 31 -16.68 12.92 -14.07
CA TYR A 31 -15.40 13.54 -14.31
C TYR A 31 -15.52 15.06 -14.13
N VAL A 32 -15.04 15.55 -12.98
CA VAL A 32 -14.62 16.95 -12.84
C VAL A 32 -13.13 16.91 -12.55
N PRO A 33 -12.27 17.23 -13.53
CA PRO A 33 -10.84 17.24 -13.31
C PRO A 33 -10.54 18.20 -12.17
N TYR A 34 -9.80 17.71 -11.18
CA TYR A 34 -9.20 18.57 -10.16
C TYR A 34 -8.17 19.46 -10.85
N GLU A 35 -8.61 20.63 -11.29
CA GLU A 35 -7.75 21.79 -11.48
C GLU A 35 -7.29 22.21 -10.08
N GLY A 36 -6.28 21.52 -9.53
CA GLY A 36 -5.47 22.10 -8.46
C GLY A 36 -5.07 23.51 -8.89
N GLU A 37 -4.93 24.46 -7.95
CA GLU A 37 -4.67 25.87 -8.30
C GLU A 37 -3.70 25.97 -9.48
N GLU A 38 -4.21 26.33 -10.66
CA GLU A 38 -3.39 26.28 -11.86
C GLU A 38 -2.27 27.29 -11.65
N PHE A 39 -1.04 26.79 -11.52
CA PHE A 39 0.14 27.64 -11.45
C PHE A 39 0.48 28.10 -12.85
N LEU A 40 0.77 29.38 -13.00
CA LEU A 40 1.32 29.86 -14.26
C LEU A 40 2.69 29.21 -14.53
N SER A 41 2.95 28.81 -15.76
CA SER A 41 4.29 28.41 -16.19
C SER A 41 5.29 29.54 -15.97
N ALA A 42 6.50 29.21 -15.55
CA ALA A 42 7.56 30.21 -15.43
C ALA A 42 7.82 30.84 -16.82
N PRO A 43 8.01 32.17 -16.92
CA PRO A 43 8.44 32.77 -18.17
C PRO A 43 9.74 32.13 -18.68
N VAL A 44 9.75 31.71 -19.94
CA VAL A 44 10.91 31.11 -20.60
C VAL A 44 11.43 31.99 -21.74
N ASN A 45 12.60 31.62 -22.25
CA ASN A 45 13.30 32.28 -23.35
C ASN A 45 13.57 33.76 -23.05
N LEU A 46 14.11 34.03 -21.86
CA LEU A 46 14.54 35.37 -21.50
C LEU A 46 15.72 35.78 -22.39
N GLN A 47 15.62 36.94 -23.03
CA GLN A 47 16.63 37.48 -23.93
C GLN A 47 16.89 38.94 -23.61
N ILE A 48 18.17 39.33 -23.69
CA ILE A 48 18.59 40.72 -23.54
C ILE A 48 19.13 41.21 -24.89
N ASN A 49 18.51 42.26 -25.43
CA ASN A 49 19.12 43.04 -26.49
C ASN A 49 20.06 44.08 -25.86
N GLU A 50 21.36 43.81 -25.89
CA GLU A 50 22.37 44.67 -25.26
C GLU A 50 22.41 46.09 -25.84
N ASN A 51 22.12 46.23 -27.14
CA ASN A 51 22.15 47.53 -27.84
C ASN A 51 20.98 48.43 -27.43
N THR A 52 19.78 47.85 -27.32
CA THR A 52 18.57 48.61 -26.96
C THR A 52 18.27 48.57 -25.46
N LYS A 53 18.99 47.75 -24.70
CA LYS A 53 18.76 47.49 -23.27
C LYS A 53 17.31 47.11 -22.98
N VAL A 54 16.80 46.15 -23.74
CA VAL A 54 15.45 45.59 -23.58
C VAL A 54 15.57 44.11 -23.20
N LEU A 55 14.90 43.73 -22.13
CA LEU A 55 14.65 42.34 -21.74
C LEU A 55 13.34 41.89 -22.39
N SER A 56 13.29 40.68 -22.96
CA SER A 56 12.07 40.07 -23.49
C SER A 56 11.95 38.59 -23.08
N TRP A 57 10.74 38.04 -23.09
CA TRP A 57 10.45 36.64 -22.78
C TRP A 57 9.25 36.13 -23.61
N ASN A 58 9.00 34.84 -23.62
CA ASN A 58 7.81 34.26 -24.25
C ASN A 58 6.56 34.56 -23.40
N ALA A 59 5.41 34.75 -24.05
CA ALA A 59 4.15 34.91 -23.34
C ALA A 59 3.80 33.61 -22.61
N VAL A 60 3.38 33.73 -21.35
CA VAL A 60 2.84 32.65 -20.53
C VAL A 60 1.32 32.66 -20.69
N GLU A 61 0.74 31.51 -20.98
CA GLU A 61 -0.72 31.36 -21.08
C GLU A 61 -1.38 31.71 -19.74
N HIS A 62 -2.56 32.33 -19.78
CA HIS A 62 -3.30 32.80 -18.59
C HIS A 62 -2.63 33.90 -17.74
N ALA A 63 -1.40 34.34 -18.07
CA ALA A 63 -0.75 35.45 -17.38
C ALA A 63 -1.35 36.81 -17.80
N SER A 64 -1.81 37.60 -16.81
CA SER A 64 -2.34 38.95 -17.03
C SER A 64 -1.26 40.03 -16.94
N LYS A 65 -0.18 39.76 -16.21
CA LYS A 65 0.97 40.66 -16.03
C LYS A 65 2.22 39.90 -15.60
N TYR A 66 3.36 40.59 -15.62
CA TYR A 66 4.65 40.05 -15.28
C TYR A 66 5.38 40.95 -14.28
N GLU A 67 5.93 40.37 -13.23
CA GLU A 67 6.76 41.06 -12.26
C GLU A 67 8.23 40.91 -12.64
N VAL A 68 8.90 42.04 -12.87
CA VAL A 68 10.30 42.06 -13.29
C VAL A 68 11.18 42.39 -12.11
N TYR A 69 12.13 41.52 -11.83
CA TYR A 69 13.11 41.68 -10.75
C TYR A 69 14.48 41.97 -11.33
N VAL A 70 15.23 42.83 -10.64
CA VAL A 70 16.62 43.15 -10.99
C VAL A 70 17.49 43.10 -9.74
N ASN A 71 18.52 42.27 -9.77
CA ASN A 71 19.42 41.98 -8.65
C ASN A 71 18.63 41.61 -7.37
N GLY A 72 17.68 40.67 -7.49
CA GLY A 72 16.88 40.15 -6.38
C GLY A 72 15.80 41.09 -5.84
N LYS A 73 15.55 42.24 -6.49
CA LYS A 73 14.53 43.21 -6.04
C LYS A 73 13.52 43.49 -7.13
N LYS A 74 12.22 43.36 -6.81
CA LYS A 74 11.11 43.74 -7.69
C LYS A 74 11.30 45.18 -8.14
N LYS A 75 11.31 45.41 -9.46
CA LYS A 75 11.46 46.74 -10.03
C LYS A 75 10.16 47.30 -10.54
N THR A 76 9.38 46.48 -11.23
CA THR A 76 8.12 46.90 -11.81
C THR A 76 7.24 45.69 -12.10
N THR A 77 5.99 45.97 -12.44
CA THR A 77 5.09 45.05 -13.10
C THR A 77 4.79 45.58 -14.50
N VAL A 78 4.78 44.71 -15.51
CA VAL A 78 4.46 45.04 -16.91
C VAL A 78 3.36 44.14 -17.42
N THR A 79 2.56 44.60 -18.38
CA THR A 79 1.50 43.79 -19.02
C THR A 79 1.93 43.16 -20.34
N GLY A 80 3.03 43.63 -20.93
CA GLY A 80 3.65 43.02 -22.11
C GLY A 80 4.78 42.06 -21.74
N THR A 81 5.37 41.44 -22.76
CA THR A 81 6.47 40.47 -22.62
C THR A 81 7.85 41.10 -22.76
N SER A 82 7.99 42.38 -22.40
CA SER A 82 9.27 43.08 -22.45
C SER A 82 9.40 44.18 -21.40
N TYR A 83 10.65 44.51 -21.07
CA TYR A 83 11.03 45.54 -20.13
C TYR A 83 12.26 46.31 -20.61
N ASP A 84 12.10 47.62 -20.79
CA ASP A 84 13.19 48.55 -21.10
C ASP A 84 13.95 48.92 -19.81
N PHE A 85 15.22 48.55 -19.76
CA PHE A 85 16.13 48.84 -18.65
C PHE A 85 17.23 49.85 -19.04
N SER A 86 17.06 50.61 -20.13
CA SER A 86 17.99 51.64 -20.60
C SER A 86 18.30 52.70 -19.53
N SER A 87 17.34 52.99 -18.66
CA SER A 87 17.48 53.93 -17.54
C SER A 87 18.28 53.37 -16.36
N LYS A 88 18.65 52.08 -16.37
CA LYS A 88 19.44 51.44 -15.31
C LYS A 88 20.93 51.60 -15.57
N SER A 89 21.63 52.08 -14.55
CA SER A 89 23.09 52.12 -14.50
C SER A 89 23.63 50.86 -13.83
N GLY A 90 24.66 50.25 -14.41
CA GLY A 90 25.31 49.06 -13.88
C GLY A 90 26.03 48.34 -15.01
N ASP A 91 27.23 47.84 -14.72
CA ASP A 91 27.99 47.03 -15.66
C ASP A 91 27.64 45.53 -15.55
N TYR A 92 26.82 45.19 -14.54
CA TYR A 92 26.30 43.86 -14.26
C TYR A 92 24.90 43.95 -13.65
N LEU A 93 23.89 43.36 -14.30
CA LEU A 93 22.50 43.33 -13.84
C LEU A 93 21.90 41.94 -14.09
N VAL A 94 21.33 41.31 -13.08
CA VAL A 94 20.66 40.00 -13.18
C VAL A 94 19.16 40.20 -13.13
N PHE A 95 18.46 39.61 -14.10
CA PHE A 95 17.03 39.69 -14.28
C PHE A 95 16.37 38.33 -14.08
N TYR A 96 15.16 38.33 -13.54
CA TYR A 96 14.21 37.23 -13.62
C TYR A 96 12.79 37.80 -13.63
N VAL A 97 11.84 37.00 -14.10
CA VAL A 97 10.45 37.38 -14.30
C VAL A 97 9.54 36.35 -13.64
N ILE A 98 8.45 36.84 -13.04
CA ILE A 98 7.36 36.02 -12.49
C ILE A 98 6.08 36.38 -13.25
N ALA A 99 5.38 35.38 -13.78
CA ALA A 99 4.06 35.56 -14.37
C ALA A 99 2.99 35.62 -13.28
N VAL A 100 2.00 36.49 -13.44
CA VAL A 100 0.92 36.71 -12.48
C VAL A 100 -0.43 36.68 -13.20
N GLY A 101 -1.36 35.90 -12.66
CA GLY A 101 -2.73 35.72 -13.17
C GLY A 101 -3.76 36.25 -12.18
N GLU A 102 -5.03 36.36 -12.61
CA GLU A 102 -6.12 36.78 -11.71
C GLU A 102 -6.74 35.60 -10.92
N ASN A 103 -6.77 34.41 -11.52
CA ASN A 103 -7.33 33.17 -10.93
C ASN A 103 -6.30 32.03 -10.89
N TYR A 104 -5.02 32.36 -11.04
CA TYR A 104 -3.91 31.41 -11.08
C TYR A 104 -2.90 31.81 -10.01
N ALA A 105 -2.30 30.81 -9.36
CA ALA A 105 -1.14 31.07 -8.53
C ALA A 105 0.00 31.62 -9.40
N ASN A 106 0.78 32.55 -8.83
CA ASN A 106 1.92 33.13 -9.54
C ASN A 106 2.88 32.03 -9.99
N SER A 107 3.55 32.24 -11.12
CA SER A 107 4.59 31.32 -11.54
C SER A 107 5.76 31.32 -10.55
N GLU A 108 6.54 30.25 -10.58
CA GLU A 108 7.91 30.29 -10.07
C GLU A 108 8.77 31.34 -10.80
N LYS A 109 9.94 31.66 -10.24
CA LYS A 109 10.93 32.51 -10.91
C LYS A 109 11.32 31.88 -12.25
N SER A 110 11.37 32.70 -13.32
CA SER A 110 12.06 32.29 -14.54
C SER A 110 13.51 31.92 -14.23
N VAL A 111 14.15 31.17 -15.13
CA VAL A 111 15.62 31.16 -15.15
C VAL A 111 16.14 32.59 -15.25
N SER A 112 17.26 32.86 -14.59
CA SER A 112 17.86 34.19 -14.61
C SER A 112 18.53 34.48 -15.96
N ILE A 113 18.66 35.78 -16.28
CA ILE A 113 19.55 36.24 -17.35
C ILE A 113 20.29 37.50 -16.90
N ALA A 114 21.57 37.61 -17.26
CA ALA A 114 22.42 38.72 -16.88
C ALA A 114 22.76 39.62 -18.08
N TYR A 115 22.62 40.93 -17.87
CA TYR A 115 23.30 41.92 -18.69
C TYR A 115 24.72 42.10 -18.14
N ILE A 116 25.72 41.84 -18.97
CA ILE A 116 27.13 41.94 -18.61
C ILE A 116 27.82 42.82 -19.65
N LYS A 117 28.33 43.98 -19.24
CA LYS A 117 28.99 44.91 -20.16
C LYS A 117 30.35 44.40 -20.68
N ASN A 118 31.03 43.57 -19.88
CA ASN A 118 32.31 42.95 -20.23
C ASN A 118 32.25 41.44 -19.96
N THR A 119 31.48 40.73 -20.77
CA THR A 119 31.22 39.29 -20.64
C THR A 119 32.51 38.48 -20.62
N ALA A 120 33.47 38.80 -21.50
CA ALA A 120 34.76 38.11 -21.58
C ALA A 120 35.52 38.15 -20.24
N SER A 121 35.53 39.30 -19.55
CA SER A 121 36.19 39.42 -18.25
C SER A 121 35.52 38.59 -17.15
N VAL A 122 34.19 38.44 -17.19
CA VAL A 122 33.46 37.63 -16.21
C VAL A 122 33.70 36.14 -16.46
N ILE A 123 33.67 35.71 -17.73
CA ILE A 123 33.96 34.32 -18.13
C ILE A 123 35.38 33.94 -17.69
N SER A 124 36.40 34.74 -18.02
CA SER A 124 37.78 34.46 -17.61
C SER A 124 37.94 34.40 -16.08
N ALA A 125 37.22 35.24 -15.34
CA ALA A 125 37.26 35.21 -13.88
C ALA A 125 36.60 33.95 -13.29
N ILE A 126 35.50 33.45 -13.89
CA ILE A 126 34.85 32.20 -13.47
C ILE A 126 35.77 31.00 -13.74
N ILE A 127 36.40 30.94 -14.91
CA ILE A 127 37.37 29.88 -15.24
C ILE A 127 38.52 29.88 -14.24
N ALA A 128 39.12 31.05 -13.97
CA ALA A 128 40.20 31.18 -12.99
C ALA A 128 39.76 30.75 -11.58
N ALA A 129 38.54 31.09 -11.16
CA ALA A 129 37.99 30.63 -9.89
C ALA A 129 37.77 29.11 -9.85
N GLY A 130 37.40 28.50 -10.98
CA GLY A 130 37.37 27.05 -11.15
C GLY A 130 38.74 26.40 -10.97
N GLU A 131 39.76 26.94 -11.64
CA GLU A 131 41.15 26.46 -11.53
C GLU A 131 41.65 26.51 -10.08
N GLU A 132 41.35 27.58 -9.34
CA GLU A 132 41.70 27.72 -7.92
C GLU A 132 41.02 26.65 -7.03
N LEU A 133 39.87 26.13 -7.46
CA LEU A 133 39.09 25.13 -6.74
C LEU A 133 39.35 23.69 -7.22
N ASP A 134 40.33 23.50 -8.12
CA ASP A 134 40.64 22.24 -8.78
C ASP A 134 39.46 21.71 -9.62
N MET A 135 38.72 22.63 -10.23
CA MET A 135 37.61 22.35 -11.14
C MET A 135 37.92 22.81 -12.55
N MET A 136 37.88 21.89 -13.50
CA MET A 136 38.04 22.22 -14.92
C MET A 136 36.69 22.73 -15.46
N ILE A 137 36.57 24.04 -15.62
CA ILE A 137 35.40 24.69 -16.22
C ILE A 137 35.77 25.12 -17.64
N ASP A 138 35.07 24.60 -18.63
CA ASP A 138 35.26 25.03 -20.01
C ASP A 138 34.60 26.39 -20.29
N GLU A 139 34.95 26.98 -21.44
CA GLU A 139 34.45 28.30 -21.82
C GLU A 139 32.91 28.29 -21.99
N ALA A 140 32.32 27.20 -22.46
CA ALA A 140 30.88 27.05 -22.64
C ALA A 140 30.13 27.09 -21.30
N SER A 141 30.58 26.32 -20.32
CA SER A 141 30.01 26.28 -18.97
C SER A 141 30.19 27.62 -18.27
N ALA A 142 31.38 28.23 -18.36
CA ALA A 142 31.63 29.54 -17.78
C ALA A 142 30.76 30.64 -18.44
N THR A 143 30.48 30.51 -19.73
CA THR A 143 29.55 31.40 -20.46
C THR A 143 28.13 31.24 -19.94
N GLU A 144 27.64 30.01 -19.76
CA GLU A 144 26.29 29.78 -19.24
C GLU A 144 26.15 30.25 -17.78
N LEU A 145 27.14 29.97 -16.92
CA LEU A 145 27.18 30.48 -15.54
C LEU A 145 27.11 32.01 -15.51
N ALA A 146 27.92 32.69 -16.33
CA ALA A 146 27.91 34.14 -16.44
C ALA A 146 26.55 34.65 -16.94
N LYS A 147 26.02 34.06 -18.02
CA LYS A 147 24.72 34.40 -18.61
C LYS A 147 23.58 34.28 -17.59
N ARG A 148 23.63 33.29 -16.69
CA ARG A 148 22.66 33.10 -15.61
C ARG A 148 22.93 33.96 -14.36
N GLY A 149 23.84 34.92 -14.45
CA GLY A 149 24.04 35.90 -13.38
C GLY A 149 24.92 35.42 -12.24
N LEU A 150 25.78 34.44 -12.50
CA LEU A 150 26.83 34.06 -11.57
C LEU A 150 28.10 34.92 -11.77
N THR A 151 28.74 35.29 -10.66
CA THR A 151 30.04 35.95 -10.66
C THR A 151 31.10 34.97 -10.16
N ALA A 152 32.38 35.20 -10.49
CA ALA A 152 33.49 34.38 -9.99
C ALA A 152 33.53 34.29 -8.45
N GLU A 153 33.26 35.40 -7.76
CA GLU A 153 33.22 35.44 -6.29
C GLU A 153 32.09 34.57 -5.72
N LYS A 154 30.88 34.67 -6.30
CA LYS A 154 29.74 33.85 -5.86
C LYS A 154 29.96 32.37 -6.20
N PHE A 155 30.46 32.10 -7.40
CA PHE A 155 30.85 30.76 -7.85
C PHE A 155 31.80 30.11 -6.84
N ALA A 156 32.90 30.80 -6.51
CA ALA A 156 33.91 30.26 -5.62
C ALA A 156 33.35 29.95 -4.22
N LYS A 157 32.50 30.84 -3.70
CA LYS A 157 31.86 30.68 -2.39
C LYS A 157 30.93 29.47 -2.35
N ASP A 158 30.04 29.35 -3.34
CA ASP A 158 29.02 28.30 -3.38
C ASP A 158 29.66 26.93 -3.58
N VAL A 159 30.61 26.83 -4.52
CA VAL A 159 31.33 25.60 -4.80
C VAL A 159 32.15 25.15 -3.59
N ALA A 160 32.78 26.06 -2.85
CA ALA A 160 33.50 25.69 -1.64
C ALA A 160 32.59 25.03 -0.60
N VAL A 161 31.34 25.49 -0.47
CA VAL A 161 30.35 24.89 0.45
C VAL A 161 29.93 23.49 -0.02
N VAL A 162 29.65 23.33 -1.32
CA VAL A 162 29.30 22.02 -1.91
C VAL A 162 30.48 21.04 -1.82
N LYS A 163 31.70 21.50 -2.11
CA LYS A 163 32.93 20.70 -2.03
C LYS A 163 33.18 20.21 -0.60
N ALA A 164 33.04 21.08 0.40
CA ALA A 164 33.18 20.70 1.80
C ALA A 164 32.15 19.64 2.23
N LEU A 165 30.94 19.67 1.67
CA LEU A 165 29.93 18.64 1.90
C LEU A 165 30.32 17.31 1.24
N ILE A 166 30.76 17.34 -0.03
CA ILE A 166 31.22 16.14 -0.75
C ILE A 166 32.42 15.51 -0.04
N GLU A 167 33.39 16.30 0.40
CA GLU A 167 34.56 15.82 1.15
C GLU A 167 34.17 15.19 2.50
N ALA A 168 33.15 15.73 3.17
CA ALA A 168 32.62 15.13 4.39
C ALA A 168 31.90 13.79 4.14
N ALA A 169 31.31 13.61 2.94
CA ALA A 169 30.64 12.38 2.53
C ALA A 169 31.62 11.32 1.98
N ASP A 170 32.72 11.71 1.33
CA ASP A 170 33.70 10.82 0.69
C ASP A 170 34.88 10.47 1.62
N SER A 171 34.66 10.40 2.94
CA SER A 171 35.71 10.13 3.92
C SER A 171 36.28 8.72 3.81
N GLU A 172 37.61 8.55 3.95
CA GLU A 172 38.26 7.22 4.09
C GLU A 172 37.91 6.60 5.46
N GLY A 173 36.69 6.08 5.60
CA GLY A 173 36.16 5.49 6.84
C GLY A 173 34.63 5.61 6.95
N PRO A 174 34.04 5.15 8.07
CA PRO A 174 32.62 5.38 8.34
C PRO A 174 32.34 6.88 8.38
N VAL A 175 31.34 7.32 7.60
CA VAL A 175 30.96 8.73 7.50
C VAL A 175 30.56 9.26 8.88
N ASP A 176 31.22 10.33 9.34
CA ASP A 176 30.85 11.00 10.58
C ASP A 176 29.60 11.85 10.34
N MET A 177 28.45 11.32 10.77
CA MET A 177 27.15 11.97 10.61
C MET A 177 27.08 13.36 11.25
N LYS A 178 27.87 13.66 12.30
CA LYS A 178 27.90 15.02 12.89
C LYS A 178 28.62 16.00 11.99
N VAL A 179 29.72 15.58 11.38
CA VAL A 179 30.47 16.39 10.42
C VAL A 179 29.63 16.61 9.17
N LEU A 180 29.01 15.55 8.63
CA LEU A 180 28.12 15.63 7.48
C LEU A 180 26.94 16.58 7.73
N ASN A 181 26.27 16.45 8.87
CA ASN A 181 25.16 17.33 9.27
C ASN A 181 25.60 18.80 9.41
N SER A 182 26.80 19.06 9.94
CA SER A 182 27.36 20.41 9.99
C SER A 182 27.55 21.01 8.60
N LYS A 183 28.01 20.21 7.63
CA LYS A 183 28.18 20.65 6.23
C LYS A 183 26.86 20.85 5.49
N PHE A 184 25.85 20.02 5.73
CA PHE A 184 24.50 20.29 5.24
C PHE A 184 23.94 21.60 5.79
N SER A 185 24.18 21.90 7.08
CA SER A 185 23.82 23.20 7.63
C SER A 185 24.54 24.37 6.95
N ASP A 186 25.80 24.21 6.56
CA ASP A 186 26.53 25.26 5.85
C ASP A 186 25.95 25.47 4.44
N LEU A 187 25.54 24.39 3.76
CA LEU A 187 24.84 24.41 2.47
C LEU A 187 23.54 25.22 2.53
N VAL A 188 22.70 24.95 3.52
CA VAL A 188 21.41 25.64 3.72
C VAL A 188 21.61 27.13 3.97
N LYS A 189 22.56 27.48 4.85
CA LYS A 189 22.89 28.87 5.16
C LYS A 189 23.47 29.63 3.97
N ALA A 190 24.11 28.93 3.03
CA ALA A 190 24.69 29.54 1.85
C ALA A 190 23.62 30.08 0.88
N LYS A 191 22.36 29.61 0.97
CA LYS A 191 21.23 30.03 0.12
C LYS A 191 21.65 30.04 -1.36
N ILE A 192 22.20 28.91 -1.80
CA ILE A 192 22.70 28.73 -3.15
C ILE A 192 21.50 28.77 -4.11
N ASP A 193 21.62 29.56 -5.17
CA ASP A 193 20.69 29.52 -6.30
C ASP A 193 21.22 28.44 -7.25
N PHE A 194 20.54 27.31 -7.33
CA PHE A 194 21.03 26.15 -8.09
C PHE A 194 20.79 26.27 -9.59
N VAL A 195 19.92 27.19 -10.03
CA VAL A 195 19.56 27.39 -11.44
C VAL A 195 20.79 27.59 -12.35
N PRO A 196 21.75 28.50 -12.07
CA PRO A 196 22.94 28.68 -12.91
C PRO A 196 23.80 27.42 -13.03
N TYR A 197 23.94 26.66 -11.94
CA TYR A 197 24.77 25.45 -11.89
C TYR A 197 24.15 24.29 -12.66
N VAL A 198 22.86 24.07 -12.47
CA VAL A 198 22.09 23.06 -13.20
C VAL A 198 22.11 23.39 -14.69
N SER A 199 21.90 24.65 -15.06
CA SER A 199 21.96 25.10 -16.46
C SER A 199 23.31 24.78 -17.10
N ALA A 200 24.41 25.16 -16.45
CA ALA A 200 25.75 24.88 -16.96
C ALA A 200 26.04 23.38 -17.04
N LEU A 201 25.60 22.60 -16.04
CA LEU A 201 25.78 21.14 -16.03
C LEU A 201 25.03 20.46 -17.18
N LEU A 202 23.76 20.80 -17.40
CA LEU A 202 22.98 20.24 -18.51
C LEU A 202 23.66 20.58 -19.85
N LYS A 203 24.16 21.81 -20.02
CA LYS A 203 24.91 22.19 -21.24
C LYS A 203 26.23 21.44 -21.41
N LEU A 204 26.90 21.09 -20.32
CA LEU A 204 28.13 20.31 -20.34
C LEU A 204 27.86 18.84 -20.72
N VAL A 205 26.74 18.28 -20.28
CA VAL A 205 26.37 16.88 -20.51
C VAL A 205 25.77 16.66 -21.90
N GLN A 206 25.11 17.67 -22.47
CA GLN A 206 24.44 17.60 -23.77
C GLN A 206 25.33 17.02 -24.90
N PRO A 207 26.57 17.48 -25.13
CA PRO A 207 27.42 16.91 -26.19
C PRO A 207 27.77 15.44 -25.97
N GLU A 208 27.86 15.00 -24.71
CA GLU A 208 28.12 13.58 -24.42
C GLU A 208 26.89 12.71 -24.67
N LEU A 209 25.69 13.27 -24.48
CA LEU A 209 24.43 12.62 -24.87
C LEU A 209 24.30 12.54 -26.39
N GLU A 210 24.68 13.60 -27.12
CA GLU A 210 24.74 13.60 -28.59
C GLU A 210 25.74 12.56 -29.11
N ASP A 211 26.95 12.50 -28.55
CA ASP A 211 27.95 11.48 -28.90
C ASP A 211 27.47 10.06 -28.57
N ALA A 212 26.78 9.87 -27.43
CA ALA A 212 26.20 8.59 -27.04
C ALA A 212 25.07 8.19 -27.99
N TYR A 213 24.21 9.14 -28.40
CA TYR A 213 23.13 8.94 -29.36
C TYR A 213 23.68 8.49 -30.72
N GLU A 214 24.77 9.10 -31.19
CA GLU A 214 25.43 8.72 -32.42
C GLU A 214 26.01 7.30 -32.35
N GLN A 215 26.52 6.88 -31.19
CA GLN A 215 27.17 5.58 -30.98
C GLN A 215 26.21 4.46 -30.57
N ALA A 216 24.99 4.80 -30.18
CA ALA A 216 23.96 3.89 -29.70
C ALA A 216 23.42 2.95 -30.79
N PHE A 217 23.03 1.74 -30.37
CA PHE A 217 22.20 0.82 -31.16
C PHE A 217 20.74 1.34 -31.23
N ASP A 218 19.92 0.81 -32.12
CA ASP A 218 18.64 1.44 -32.51
C ASP A 218 17.68 1.73 -31.32
N SER A 219 17.60 0.84 -30.32
CA SER A 219 16.78 1.06 -29.10
C SER A 219 17.36 2.16 -28.19
N GLU A 220 18.66 2.11 -27.87
CA GLU A 220 19.35 3.15 -27.11
C GLU A 220 19.32 4.52 -27.82
N ARG A 221 19.33 4.51 -29.16
CA ARG A 221 19.28 5.73 -29.96
C ARG A 221 17.92 6.41 -29.86
N GLN A 222 16.81 5.66 -29.87
CA GLN A 222 15.47 6.24 -29.67
C GLN A 222 15.39 7.00 -28.34
N ILE A 223 15.83 6.37 -27.25
CA ILE A 223 15.83 6.92 -25.88
C ILE A 223 16.68 8.19 -25.80
N LEU A 224 17.91 8.12 -26.29
CA LEU A 224 18.82 9.27 -26.27
C LEU A 224 18.30 10.40 -27.17
N GLY A 225 17.56 10.07 -28.24
CA GLY A 225 16.92 11.04 -29.13
C GLY A 225 15.81 11.81 -28.43
N GLU A 226 14.95 11.13 -27.67
CA GLU A 226 13.87 11.77 -26.91
C GLU A 226 14.41 12.65 -25.76
N ILE A 227 15.50 12.22 -25.11
CA ILE A 227 16.21 13.05 -24.11
C ILE A 227 16.79 14.30 -24.79
N LEU A 228 17.40 14.15 -25.97
CA LEU A 228 17.92 15.29 -26.72
C LEU A 228 16.81 16.23 -27.19
N ASP A 229 15.67 15.71 -27.64
CA ASP A 229 14.48 16.49 -28.00
C ASP A 229 13.94 17.29 -26.81
N LEU A 230 13.88 16.69 -25.62
CA LEU A 230 13.55 17.41 -24.37
C LEU A 230 14.56 18.52 -24.06
N TYR A 231 15.85 18.28 -24.28
CA TYR A 231 16.89 19.30 -24.16
C TYR A 231 16.74 20.42 -25.20
N GLU A 232 16.20 20.14 -26.38
CA GLU A 232 16.00 21.15 -27.41
C GLU A 232 14.71 21.97 -27.19
N THR A 233 13.64 21.31 -26.75
CA THR A 233 12.29 21.90 -26.66
C THR A 233 11.99 22.52 -25.29
N GLU A 234 12.51 21.95 -24.21
CA GLU A 234 12.09 22.23 -22.82
C GLU A 234 13.26 22.60 -21.89
N TYR A 235 14.44 22.95 -22.43
CA TYR A 235 15.68 23.18 -21.67
C TYR A 235 15.52 24.01 -20.38
N GLU A 236 14.90 25.18 -20.47
CA GLU A 236 14.76 26.07 -19.30
C GLU A 236 13.78 25.52 -18.26
N ASN A 237 12.79 24.75 -18.69
CA ASN A 237 11.86 24.06 -17.80
C ASN A 237 12.56 22.89 -17.09
N LEU A 238 13.42 22.15 -17.80
CA LEU A 238 14.26 21.10 -17.21
C LEU A 238 15.22 21.68 -16.16
N VAL A 239 15.85 22.82 -16.45
CA VAL A 239 16.71 23.54 -15.50
C VAL A 239 15.93 23.90 -14.23
N LEU A 240 14.73 24.47 -14.38
CA LEU A 240 13.91 24.88 -13.24
C LEU A 240 13.45 23.68 -12.42
N ALA A 241 13.00 22.60 -13.06
CA ALA A 241 12.53 21.42 -12.37
C ALA A 241 13.62 20.79 -11.48
N VAL A 242 14.83 20.59 -12.03
CA VAL A 242 15.95 20.02 -11.28
C VAL A 242 16.39 20.97 -10.16
N ALA A 243 16.48 22.28 -10.43
CA ALA A 243 16.87 23.25 -9.42
C ALA A 243 15.84 23.38 -8.29
N ASN A 244 14.55 23.44 -8.63
CA ASN A 244 13.45 23.52 -7.65
C ASN A 244 13.39 22.27 -6.78
N THR A 245 13.63 21.09 -7.36
CA THR A 245 13.69 19.84 -6.62
C THR A 245 14.82 19.85 -5.58
N ILE A 246 16.02 20.29 -5.98
CA ILE A 246 17.15 20.46 -5.04
C ILE A 246 16.80 21.48 -3.95
N GLU A 247 16.21 22.62 -4.33
CA GLU A 247 15.77 23.65 -3.38
C GLU A 247 14.71 23.14 -2.40
N TYR A 248 13.77 22.31 -2.85
CA TYR A 248 12.78 21.65 -2.00
C TYR A 248 13.45 20.81 -0.93
N PHE A 249 14.40 19.94 -1.30
CA PHE A 249 15.14 19.11 -0.33
C PHE A 249 15.95 19.94 0.67
N VAL A 250 16.61 21.01 0.21
CA VAL A 250 17.34 21.93 1.10
C VAL A 250 16.37 22.60 2.10
N LYS A 251 15.16 22.96 1.68
CA LYS A 251 14.12 23.53 2.54
C LYS A 251 13.56 22.50 3.54
N VAL A 252 13.30 21.26 3.10
CA VAL A 252 12.87 20.16 3.98
C VAL A 252 13.90 19.91 5.08
N TYR A 253 15.19 19.90 4.73
CA TYR A 253 16.26 19.78 5.71
C TYR A 253 16.32 20.97 6.69
N ASP A 254 16.14 22.22 6.22
CA ASP A 254 16.12 23.40 7.12
C ASP A 254 14.96 23.34 8.13
N LEU A 255 13.77 22.93 7.67
CA LEU A 255 12.56 22.75 8.49
C LEU A 255 12.76 21.68 9.56
N THR A 256 13.18 20.49 9.13
CA THR A 256 13.47 19.39 10.04
C THR A 256 14.58 19.74 11.01
N LYS A 257 15.60 20.50 10.61
CA LYS A 257 16.71 20.84 11.51
C LYS A 257 16.31 21.76 12.66
N GLY A 258 15.40 22.72 12.46
CA GLY A 258 14.90 23.57 13.55
C GLY A 258 14.07 22.76 14.54
N ASN A 259 13.03 22.12 14.02
CA ASN A 259 12.03 21.41 14.84
C ASN A 259 12.61 20.14 15.48
N VAL A 260 13.51 19.42 14.78
CA VAL A 260 14.21 18.24 15.33
C VAL A 260 15.30 18.64 16.31
N ALA A 261 15.98 19.77 16.13
CA ALA A 261 16.94 20.24 17.15
C ALA A 261 16.22 20.65 18.43
N ASP A 262 15.06 21.32 18.32
CA ASP A 262 14.22 21.68 19.46
C ASP A 262 13.66 20.43 20.16
N LEU A 263 13.14 19.44 19.40
CA LEU A 263 12.79 18.10 19.92
C LEU A 263 13.98 17.44 20.62
N VAL A 264 15.14 17.40 19.97
CA VAL A 264 16.34 16.74 20.50
C VAL A 264 16.86 17.44 21.76
N ASP A 265 16.75 18.76 21.86
CA ASP A 265 17.12 19.49 23.06
C ASP A 265 16.09 19.29 24.19
N GLU A 266 14.80 19.20 23.86
CA GLU A 266 13.75 18.79 24.79
C GLU A 266 14.00 17.37 25.35
N PHE A 267 14.29 16.40 24.47
CA PHE A 267 14.65 15.02 24.84
C PHE A 267 15.96 14.90 25.62
N LYS A 268 16.92 15.82 25.44
CA LYS A 268 18.22 15.81 26.18
C LYS A 268 18.08 16.29 27.62
N ASP A 269 17.15 17.21 27.89
CA ASP A 269 16.93 17.76 29.23
C ASP A 269 16.03 16.85 30.10
N LEU A 270 15.40 15.86 29.49
CA LEU A 270 14.59 14.85 30.16
C LEU A 270 15.43 13.73 30.76
N LYS A 271 15.51 13.70 32.09
CA LYS A 271 15.86 12.48 32.85
C LYS A 271 14.66 11.53 33.03
N GLY A 272 13.56 11.69 32.27
CA GLY A 272 12.26 11.00 32.43
C GLY A 272 11.44 10.91 31.12
N GLU A 273 10.14 10.57 31.23
CA GLU A 273 9.19 10.50 30.08
C GLU A 273 9.11 11.84 29.33
N PRO A 274 9.03 11.83 28.00
CA PRO A 274 8.89 13.05 27.21
C PRO A 274 7.57 13.77 27.43
N ASP A 275 7.60 15.10 27.27
CA ASP A 275 6.39 15.90 27.22
C ASP A 275 5.68 15.64 25.88
N TRP A 276 4.84 14.61 25.86
CA TRP A 276 4.11 14.20 24.67
C TRP A 276 3.23 15.32 24.10
N GLN A 277 2.72 16.26 24.91
CA GLN A 277 1.97 17.40 24.37
C GLN A 277 2.85 18.27 23.48
N THR A 278 4.07 18.56 23.91
CA THR A 278 5.03 19.34 23.12
C THR A 278 5.51 18.54 21.90
N VAL A 279 5.75 17.23 22.03
CA VAL A 279 6.09 16.37 20.88
C VAL A 279 5.00 16.41 19.80
N PHE A 280 3.72 16.28 20.17
CA PHE A 280 2.61 16.34 19.22
C PHE A 280 2.39 17.75 18.65
N ALA A 281 2.69 18.81 19.41
CA ALA A 281 2.69 20.18 18.90
C ALA A 281 3.77 20.39 17.83
N ILE A 282 4.99 19.89 18.05
CA ILE A 282 6.08 19.96 17.07
C ILE A 282 5.76 19.10 15.84
N LYS A 283 5.21 17.88 16.03
CA LYS A 283 4.71 17.05 14.94
C LYS A 283 3.73 17.83 14.08
N LYS A 284 2.76 18.49 14.70
CA LYS A 284 1.74 19.30 14.03
C LYS A 284 2.36 20.47 13.25
N GLU A 285 3.34 21.17 13.83
CA GLU A 285 4.05 22.25 13.12
C GLU A 285 4.77 21.72 11.88
N ILE A 286 5.44 20.56 11.98
CA ILE A 286 6.11 19.91 10.84
C ILE A 286 5.12 19.51 9.75
N THR A 287 4.00 18.86 10.11
CA THR A 287 3.00 18.40 9.14
C THR A 287 2.29 19.57 8.46
N ASP A 288 1.91 20.61 9.22
CA ASP A 288 1.30 21.82 8.67
C ASP A 288 2.27 22.55 7.71
N ASP A 289 3.56 22.67 8.06
CA ASP A 289 4.58 23.25 7.18
C ASP A 289 4.85 22.43 5.91
N LEU A 290 4.77 21.09 5.99
CA LEU A 290 4.90 20.20 4.83
C LEU A 290 3.68 20.32 3.91
N LEU A 291 2.48 20.42 4.46
CA LEU A 291 1.24 20.65 3.72
C LEU A 291 1.27 21.99 2.96
N ASP A 292 1.77 23.05 3.60
CA ASP A 292 1.90 24.38 2.99
C ASP A 292 2.94 24.45 1.85
N ARG A 293 3.77 23.41 1.70
CA ARG A 293 4.92 23.38 0.78
C ARG A 293 4.96 22.14 -0.09
N LEU A 294 3.83 21.48 -0.28
CA LEU A 294 3.73 20.34 -1.19
C LEU A 294 4.36 20.69 -2.56
N PRO A 295 5.15 19.79 -3.15
CA PRO A 295 5.78 20.07 -4.42
C PRO A 295 4.70 20.27 -5.50
N PRO A 296 4.90 21.22 -6.43
CA PRO A 296 3.97 21.40 -7.54
C PRO A 296 3.85 20.11 -8.37
N VAL A 297 2.63 19.74 -8.76
CA VAL A 297 2.36 18.55 -9.59
C VAL A 297 3.23 18.53 -10.85
N ARG A 298 3.46 19.69 -11.47
CA ARG A 298 4.37 19.82 -12.63
C ARG A 298 5.79 19.33 -12.32
N ASP A 299 6.36 19.72 -11.19
CA ASP A 299 7.74 19.40 -10.85
C ASP A 299 7.87 17.91 -10.53
N VAL A 300 6.88 17.33 -9.83
CA VAL A 300 6.79 15.88 -9.59
C VAL A 300 6.60 15.10 -10.91
N SER A 301 5.83 15.65 -11.86
CA SER A 301 5.63 15.02 -13.18
C SER A 301 6.92 14.91 -13.97
N LEU A 302 7.78 15.94 -13.91
CA LEU A 302 9.10 15.90 -14.55
C LEU A 302 10.03 14.89 -13.88
N VAL A 303 9.90 14.69 -12.56
CA VAL A 303 10.59 13.60 -11.85
C VAL A 303 10.13 12.25 -12.38
N TYR A 304 8.82 11.99 -12.49
CA TYR A 304 8.30 10.74 -13.05
C TYR A 304 8.82 10.45 -14.47
N ARG A 305 8.82 11.45 -15.35
CA ARG A 305 9.37 11.30 -16.72
C ARG A 305 10.86 10.99 -16.72
N LEU A 306 11.64 11.63 -15.83
CA LEU A 306 13.06 11.36 -15.70
C LEU A 306 13.31 9.96 -15.12
N THR A 307 12.53 9.54 -14.11
CA THR A 307 12.59 8.18 -13.54
C THR A 307 12.30 7.14 -14.61
N ALA A 308 11.23 7.32 -15.38
CA ALA A 308 10.84 6.43 -16.46
C ALA A 308 11.99 6.19 -17.44
N LYS A 309 12.61 7.28 -17.94
CA LYS A 309 13.74 7.19 -18.88
C LYS A 309 15.01 6.60 -18.25
N LEU A 310 15.22 6.80 -16.95
CA LEU A 310 16.31 6.11 -16.23
C LEU A 310 16.02 4.61 -16.06
N LEU A 311 14.77 4.23 -15.81
CA LEU A 311 14.35 2.85 -15.69
C LEU A 311 14.52 2.12 -17.02
N GLU A 312 14.10 2.75 -18.12
CA GLU A 312 14.29 2.28 -19.49
C GLU A 312 15.78 2.00 -19.77
N ALA A 313 16.65 2.94 -19.43
CA ALA A 313 18.10 2.83 -19.61
C ALA A 313 18.78 1.74 -18.74
N LEU A 314 18.18 1.36 -17.62
CA LEU A 314 18.74 0.38 -16.68
C LEU A 314 18.19 -1.04 -16.86
N SER A 315 16.91 -1.15 -17.20
CA SER A 315 16.19 -2.42 -17.27
C SER A 315 16.09 -2.97 -18.69
N GLY A 316 16.17 -2.12 -19.72
CA GLY A 316 15.97 -2.53 -21.12
C GLY A 316 14.57 -3.07 -21.41
N THR A 317 13.61 -2.91 -20.48
CA THR A 317 12.22 -3.31 -20.64
C THR A 317 11.35 -2.08 -20.84
N ASP A 318 10.83 -1.92 -22.06
CA ASP A 318 10.17 -0.71 -22.55
C ASP A 318 8.79 -0.48 -21.86
N GLY A 319 8.09 -1.56 -21.46
CA GLY A 319 6.68 -1.49 -21.06
C GLY A 319 6.35 -0.67 -19.81
N ILE A 320 7.10 -0.80 -18.70
CA ILE A 320 6.80 -0.05 -17.47
C ILE A 320 7.24 1.40 -17.59
N ALA A 321 8.39 1.64 -18.24
CA ALA A 321 8.92 2.98 -18.42
C ALA A 321 7.94 3.86 -19.21
N ASP A 322 7.36 3.33 -20.29
CA ASP A 322 6.40 4.05 -21.13
C ASP A 322 5.12 4.40 -20.36
N VAL A 323 4.54 3.43 -19.63
CA VAL A 323 3.33 3.68 -18.81
C VAL A 323 3.58 4.76 -17.76
N TYR A 324 4.74 4.76 -17.11
CA TYR A 324 5.11 5.81 -16.15
C TYR A 324 5.35 7.18 -16.82
N TYR A 325 5.93 7.21 -18.01
CA TYR A 325 6.21 8.44 -18.75
C TYR A 325 4.92 9.10 -19.24
N ASP A 326 4.04 8.32 -19.87
CA ASP A 326 2.78 8.78 -20.47
C ASP A 326 1.79 9.28 -19.41
N ASN A 327 1.77 8.60 -18.25
CA ASN A 327 0.89 8.94 -17.13
C ASN A 327 1.55 9.84 -16.08
N ALA A 328 2.74 10.38 -16.34
CA ALA A 328 3.55 11.10 -15.35
C ALA A 328 2.83 12.26 -14.66
N SER A 329 1.92 12.96 -15.35
CA SER A 329 1.17 14.09 -14.76
C SER A 329 0.04 13.61 -13.83
N ALA A 330 -0.63 12.51 -14.19
CA ALA A 330 -1.67 11.92 -13.37
C ALA A 330 -1.07 11.25 -12.11
N LEU A 331 0.05 10.53 -12.28
CA LEU A 331 0.86 9.98 -11.18
C LEU A 331 1.36 11.08 -10.24
N ALA A 332 1.85 12.19 -10.79
CA ALA A 332 2.28 13.32 -9.98
C ALA A 332 1.15 13.93 -9.15
N ASN A 333 -0.04 14.07 -9.75
CA ASN A 333 -1.22 14.54 -9.04
C ASN A 333 -1.61 13.56 -7.92
N GLN A 334 -1.71 12.27 -8.23
CA GLN A 334 -2.02 11.23 -7.26
C GLN A 334 -1.01 11.22 -6.10
N THR A 335 0.29 11.35 -6.39
CA THR A 335 1.35 11.39 -5.38
C THR A 335 1.22 12.60 -4.47
N VAL A 336 0.96 13.79 -5.00
CA VAL A 336 0.74 14.99 -4.17
C VAL A 336 -0.50 14.82 -3.29
N LEU A 337 -1.60 14.27 -3.84
CA LEU A 337 -2.81 13.99 -3.08
C LEU A 337 -2.59 12.92 -1.99
N LYS A 338 -1.79 11.88 -2.26
CA LYS A 338 -1.43 10.83 -1.29
C LYS A 338 -0.59 11.42 -0.16
N ILE A 339 0.40 12.24 -0.47
CA ILE A 339 1.19 12.95 0.55
C ILE A 339 0.27 13.81 1.41
N LYS A 340 -0.65 14.56 0.78
CA LYS A 340 -1.63 15.38 1.49
C LYS A 340 -2.54 14.55 2.41
N PHE A 341 -3.07 13.43 1.92
CA PHE A 341 -3.90 12.50 2.69
C PHE A 341 -3.13 11.93 3.89
N SER A 342 -1.91 11.44 3.68
CA SER A 342 -1.07 10.91 4.75
C SER A 342 -0.70 11.97 5.80
N LEU A 343 -0.37 13.19 5.38
CA LEU A 343 -0.08 14.29 6.31
C LEU A 343 -1.32 14.73 7.09
N ASN A 344 -2.50 14.75 6.44
CA ASN A 344 -3.77 15.02 7.10
C ASN A 344 -4.11 13.92 8.12
N PHE A 345 -3.94 12.65 7.78
CA PHE A 345 -4.15 11.54 8.72
C PHE A 345 -3.17 11.63 9.89
N LEU A 346 -1.89 11.88 9.61
CA LEU A 346 -0.90 12.11 10.66
C LEU A 346 -1.31 13.27 11.56
N ASN A 347 -1.94 14.33 11.02
CA ASN A 347 -2.47 15.44 11.80
C ASN A 347 -3.61 15.01 12.74
N GLU A 348 -4.51 14.13 12.29
CA GLU A 348 -5.60 13.54 13.11
C GLU A 348 -5.10 12.65 14.25
N ILE A 349 -3.92 12.03 14.10
CA ILE A 349 -3.25 11.34 15.21
C ILE A 349 -2.66 12.41 16.14
N ASP A 350 -3.52 13.00 16.97
CA ASP A 350 -3.17 14.06 17.90
C ASP A 350 -2.85 13.54 19.31
N TYR A 351 -2.55 14.46 20.23
CA TYR A 351 -2.24 14.09 21.61
C TYR A 351 -3.44 13.45 22.32
N ALA A 352 -4.67 13.84 22.01
CA ALA A 352 -5.87 13.30 22.65
C ALA A 352 -6.06 11.83 22.25
N PHE A 353 -5.96 11.52 20.95
CA PHE A 353 -6.01 10.15 20.46
C PHE A 353 -4.83 9.31 20.99
N TYR A 354 -3.62 9.87 21.03
CA TYR A 354 -2.48 9.18 21.67
C TYR A 354 -2.73 8.88 23.15
N SER A 355 -3.33 9.80 23.90
CA SER A 355 -3.69 9.57 25.30
C SER A 355 -4.72 8.45 25.45
N GLU A 356 -5.69 8.36 24.54
CA GLU A 356 -6.67 7.26 24.51
C GLU A 356 -6.01 5.91 24.25
N ILE A 357 -5.08 5.82 23.29
CA ILE A 357 -4.27 4.62 23.04
C ILE A 357 -3.44 4.25 24.26
N ARG A 358 -2.81 5.23 24.92
CA ARG A 358 -2.00 5.01 26.12
C ARG A 358 -2.85 4.51 27.28
N GLU A 359 -4.01 5.11 27.52
CA GLU A 359 -4.97 4.68 28.54
C GLU A 359 -5.43 3.24 28.25
N THR A 360 -5.75 2.92 27.00
CA THR A 360 -6.10 1.57 26.57
C THR A 360 -4.99 0.55 26.85
N LEU A 361 -3.73 0.89 26.58
CA LEU A 361 -2.59 0.03 26.89
C LEU A 361 -2.34 -0.14 28.39
N GLU A 362 -2.60 0.90 29.20
CA GLU A 362 -2.39 0.90 30.65
C GLU A 362 -3.52 0.20 31.42
N GLU A 363 -4.76 0.31 30.95
CA GLU A 363 -5.95 -0.27 31.58
C GLU A 363 -6.25 -1.71 31.15
N ALA A 364 -5.69 -2.16 30.02
CA ALA A 364 -5.92 -3.51 29.53
C ALA A 364 -5.38 -4.58 30.50
N PRO A 365 -6.13 -5.69 30.69
CA PRO A 365 -5.69 -6.84 31.49
C PRO A 365 -4.31 -7.40 31.11
N THR A 366 -3.98 -7.39 29.81
CA THR A 366 -2.69 -7.85 29.28
C THR A 366 -2.15 -6.88 28.24
N ALA A 367 -0.83 -6.92 28.02
CA ALA A 367 -0.19 -6.13 26.97
C ALA A 367 -0.69 -6.52 25.56
N GLN A 368 -1.03 -7.80 25.34
CA GLN A 368 -1.57 -8.27 24.07
C GLN A 368 -2.97 -7.69 23.83
N GLN A 369 -3.82 -7.68 24.85
CA GLN A 369 -5.15 -7.07 24.76
C GLN A 369 -5.06 -5.56 24.51
N GLY A 370 -4.21 -4.85 25.26
CA GLY A 370 -3.99 -3.42 25.03
C GLY A 370 -3.53 -3.12 23.60
N ALA A 371 -2.66 -3.96 23.03
CA ALA A 371 -2.19 -3.80 21.64
C ALA A 371 -3.30 -4.04 20.60
N VAL A 372 -4.15 -5.05 20.80
CA VAL A 372 -5.29 -5.33 19.90
C VAL A 372 -6.35 -4.25 19.98
N GLU A 373 -6.72 -3.80 21.18
CA GLU A 373 -7.69 -2.71 21.34
C GLU A 373 -7.15 -1.40 20.74
N SER A 374 -5.84 -1.14 20.88
CA SER A 374 -5.18 -0.01 20.21
C SER A 374 -5.24 -0.10 18.68
N LEU A 375 -5.13 -1.30 18.11
CA LEU A 375 -5.29 -1.53 16.67
C LEU A 375 -6.74 -1.27 16.23
N ILE A 376 -7.73 -1.73 17.00
CA ILE A 376 -9.15 -1.48 16.73
C ILE A 376 -9.43 0.02 16.75
N LEU A 377 -8.95 0.74 17.77
CA LEU A 377 -9.07 2.21 17.84
C LEU A 377 -8.45 2.91 16.62
N LEU A 378 -7.30 2.43 16.13
CA LEU A 378 -6.67 2.97 14.92
C LEU A 378 -7.52 2.72 13.66
N ILE A 379 -8.12 1.54 13.53
CA ILE A 379 -9.02 1.20 12.41
C ILE A 379 -10.25 2.12 12.42
N LEU A 380 -10.89 2.29 13.58
CA LEU A 380 -12.04 3.17 13.74
C LEU A 380 -11.68 4.64 13.49
N LYS A 381 -10.51 5.08 13.96
CA LYS A 381 -10.00 6.44 13.70
C LYS A 381 -9.72 6.68 12.22
N TYR A 382 -9.22 5.67 11.51
CA TYR A 382 -9.00 5.75 10.07
C TYR A 382 -10.32 5.85 9.29
N ASP A 383 -11.33 5.06 9.65
CA ASP A 383 -12.67 5.17 9.05
C ASP A 383 -13.32 6.55 9.28
N GLU A 384 -13.24 7.09 10.51
CA GLU A 384 -13.67 8.46 10.81
C GLU A 384 -12.94 9.48 9.93
N PHE A 385 -11.61 9.37 9.84
CA PHE A 385 -10.80 10.25 9.02
C PHE A 385 -11.19 10.21 7.54
N VAL A 386 -11.38 9.01 6.97
CA VAL A 386 -11.79 8.82 5.58
C VAL A 386 -13.15 9.50 5.32
N LYS A 387 -14.10 9.36 6.24
CA LYS A 387 -15.42 10.03 6.15
C LYS A 387 -15.31 11.55 6.23
N ASP A 388 -14.51 12.06 7.16
CA ASP A 388 -14.29 13.51 7.31
C ASP A 388 -13.51 14.12 6.14
N ASN A 389 -12.78 13.31 5.39
CA ASN A 389 -11.97 13.71 4.25
C ASN A 389 -12.51 13.17 2.92
N GLU A 390 -13.81 12.90 2.83
CA GLU A 390 -14.49 12.33 1.65
C GLU A 390 -14.07 13.01 0.34
N LYS A 391 -14.01 14.34 0.32
CA LYS A 391 -13.57 15.08 -0.89
C LYS A 391 -12.16 14.69 -1.32
N LEU A 392 -11.20 14.65 -0.38
CA LEU A 392 -9.81 14.30 -0.69
C LEU A 392 -9.70 12.83 -1.11
N VAL A 393 -10.50 11.94 -0.53
CA VAL A 393 -10.60 10.53 -0.93
C VAL A 393 -11.15 10.41 -2.35
N ASN A 394 -12.17 11.18 -2.70
CA ASN A 394 -12.72 11.22 -4.06
C ASN A 394 -11.73 11.83 -5.07
N ASP A 395 -11.02 12.89 -4.69
CA ASP A 395 -9.93 13.47 -5.50
C ASP A 395 -8.81 12.43 -5.73
N LEU A 396 -8.50 11.58 -4.73
CA LEU A 396 -7.54 10.47 -4.83
C LEU A 396 -8.01 9.34 -5.74
N LYS A 397 -9.26 8.90 -5.57
CA LYS A 397 -9.89 7.84 -6.37
C LYS A 397 -9.94 8.21 -7.86
N SER A 398 -10.19 9.49 -8.15
CA SER A 398 -10.28 10.04 -9.51
C SER A 398 -8.95 10.54 -10.09
N ALA A 399 -7.85 10.46 -9.34
CA ALA A 399 -6.55 10.92 -9.81
C ALA A 399 -5.99 10.12 -11.00
N LEU A 400 -6.43 8.86 -11.15
CA LEU A 400 -6.18 7.99 -12.31
C LEU A 400 -7.53 7.48 -12.83
N THR A 401 -7.67 7.36 -14.14
CA THR A 401 -8.81 6.66 -14.75
C THR A 401 -8.69 5.15 -14.50
N GLU A 402 -9.78 4.39 -14.63
CA GLU A 402 -9.72 2.92 -14.55
C GLU A 402 -8.77 2.34 -15.60
N GLU A 403 -8.84 2.82 -16.86
CA GLU A 403 -7.89 2.40 -17.91
C GLU A 403 -6.42 2.64 -17.51
N GLN A 404 -6.13 3.74 -16.82
CA GLN A 404 -4.77 4.00 -16.33
C GLN A 404 -4.39 3.05 -15.18
N LYS A 405 -5.32 2.76 -14.26
CA LYS A 405 -5.09 1.81 -13.16
C LYS A 405 -4.80 0.41 -13.70
N ASP A 406 -5.59 -0.02 -14.68
CA ASP A 406 -5.42 -1.31 -15.37
C ASP A 406 -4.04 -1.37 -16.05
N GLN A 407 -3.64 -0.32 -16.76
CA GLN A 407 -2.31 -0.24 -17.38
C GLN A 407 -1.18 -0.43 -16.35
N PHE A 408 -1.28 0.18 -15.17
CA PHE A 408 -0.26 0.02 -14.13
C PHE A 408 -0.24 -1.38 -13.55
N LEU A 409 -1.42 -1.91 -13.23
CA LEU A 409 -1.59 -3.24 -12.67
C LEU A 409 -1.05 -4.32 -13.62
N LEU A 410 -1.34 -4.21 -14.92
CA LEU A 410 -0.80 -5.10 -15.95
C LEU A 410 0.70 -4.90 -16.17
N ALA A 411 1.21 -3.67 -16.13
CA ALA A 411 2.64 -3.42 -16.25
C ALA A 411 3.42 -4.06 -15.09
N GLU A 412 2.87 -4.02 -13.87
CA GLU A 412 3.43 -4.67 -12.70
C GLU A 412 3.34 -6.20 -12.80
N LEU A 413 2.19 -6.76 -13.18
CA LEU A 413 2.04 -8.20 -13.43
C LEU A 413 3.07 -8.69 -14.44
N ARG A 414 3.16 -8.06 -15.62
CA ARG A 414 4.15 -8.41 -16.66
C ARG A 414 5.58 -8.36 -16.14
N SER A 415 5.90 -7.39 -15.29
CA SER A 415 7.22 -7.28 -14.66
C SER A 415 7.53 -8.44 -13.71
N GLN A 416 6.54 -8.81 -12.89
CA GLN A 416 6.65 -9.91 -11.95
C GLN A 416 6.77 -11.25 -12.70
N LEU A 417 5.94 -11.46 -13.73
CA LEU A 417 6.02 -12.63 -14.62
C LEU A 417 7.40 -12.70 -15.29
N ALA A 418 7.85 -11.64 -15.96
CA ALA A 418 9.17 -11.62 -16.60
C ALA A 418 10.33 -11.88 -15.60
N THR A 419 10.20 -11.41 -14.35
CA THR A 419 11.17 -11.71 -13.30
C THR A 419 11.15 -13.18 -12.92
N LEU A 420 9.96 -13.76 -12.75
CA LEU A 420 9.76 -15.18 -12.46
C LEU A 420 10.25 -16.07 -13.61
N GLU A 421 9.95 -15.73 -14.86
CA GLU A 421 10.48 -16.42 -16.05
C GLU A 421 12.01 -16.43 -16.04
N ASN A 422 12.64 -15.29 -15.76
CA ASN A 422 14.10 -15.20 -15.68
C ASN A 422 14.70 -16.04 -14.53
N LEU A 423 13.97 -16.21 -13.43
CA LEU A 423 14.41 -17.00 -12.27
C LEU A 423 14.19 -18.50 -12.45
N THR A 424 13.08 -18.88 -13.07
CA THR A 424 12.60 -20.26 -13.17
C THR A 424 12.93 -20.92 -14.51
N GLY A 425 13.03 -20.13 -15.58
CA GLY A 425 13.18 -20.59 -16.96
C GLY A 425 11.88 -21.01 -17.64
N PHE A 426 10.74 -20.80 -16.97
CA PHE A 426 9.40 -21.04 -17.51
C PHE A 426 8.93 -19.88 -18.37
N GLU A 427 8.09 -20.16 -19.36
CA GLU A 427 7.39 -19.14 -20.15
C GLU A 427 6.02 -18.96 -19.51
N LEU A 428 5.76 -17.76 -18.98
CA LEU A 428 4.60 -17.43 -18.17
C LEU A 428 3.79 -16.35 -18.88
N GLU A 429 2.80 -16.79 -19.66
CA GLU A 429 1.80 -15.92 -20.29
C GLU A 429 0.48 -16.03 -19.50
N PHE A 430 -0.10 -14.90 -19.12
CA PHE A 430 -1.32 -14.83 -18.30
C PHE A 430 -2.35 -13.96 -19.00
N ASP A 431 -3.62 -14.41 -19.06
CA ASP A 431 -4.71 -13.59 -19.60
C ASP A 431 -4.94 -12.33 -18.74
N GLU A 432 -4.65 -11.18 -19.34
CA GLU A 432 -4.69 -9.88 -18.68
C GLU A 432 -6.11 -9.47 -18.26
N ASP A 433 -7.12 -9.78 -19.06
CA ASP A 433 -8.51 -9.43 -18.75
C ASP A 433 -8.98 -10.26 -17.54
N VAL A 434 -8.63 -11.55 -17.50
CA VAL A 434 -8.91 -12.45 -16.36
C VAL A 434 -8.26 -11.94 -15.07
N TYR A 435 -7.02 -11.45 -15.15
CA TYR A 435 -6.33 -10.87 -13.99
C TYR A 435 -7.03 -9.62 -13.46
N LEU A 436 -7.40 -8.69 -14.35
CA LEU A 436 -8.06 -7.45 -13.97
C LEU A 436 -9.41 -7.71 -13.31
N ASP A 437 -10.23 -8.59 -13.89
CA ASP A 437 -11.52 -8.97 -13.34
C ASP A 437 -11.36 -9.56 -11.92
N PHE A 438 -10.39 -10.45 -11.71
CA PHE A 438 -10.11 -11.03 -10.39
C PHE A 438 -9.64 -10.00 -9.37
N VAL A 439 -8.73 -9.09 -9.75
CA VAL A 439 -8.25 -8.03 -8.84
C VAL A 439 -9.41 -7.12 -8.42
N GLN A 440 -10.33 -6.80 -9.33
CA GLN A 440 -11.51 -6.02 -9.00
C GLN A 440 -12.40 -6.74 -7.97
N VAL A 441 -12.53 -8.07 -8.05
CA VAL A 441 -13.25 -8.86 -7.03
C VAL A 441 -12.55 -8.82 -5.68
N LEU A 442 -11.23 -9.02 -5.63
CA LEU A 442 -10.46 -8.94 -4.38
C LEU A 442 -10.61 -7.58 -3.69
N LYS A 443 -10.63 -6.51 -4.48
CA LYS A 443 -10.82 -5.15 -3.99
C LYS A 443 -12.19 -4.95 -3.34
N VAL A 444 -13.26 -5.38 -4.02
CA VAL A 444 -14.63 -5.33 -3.48
C VAL A 444 -14.74 -6.14 -2.19
N LEU A 445 -14.12 -7.33 -2.14
CA LEU A 445 -14.09 -8.15 -0.92
C LEU A 445 -13.31 -7.47 0.22
N GLY A 446 -12.17 -6.85 -0.08
CA GLY A 446 -11.36 -6.11 0.88
C GLY A 446 -12.09 -4.91 1.48
N GLU A 447 -12.76 -4.11 0.65
CA GLU A 447 -13.58 -2.97 1.09
C GLU A 447 -14.73 -3.42 1.99
N LYS A 448 -15.49 -4.45 1.57
CA LYS A 448 -16.58 -5.01 2.38
C LYS A 448 -16.10 -5.62 3.70
N ALA A 449 -14.94 -6.28 3.70
CA ALA A 449 -14.34 -6.82 4.91
C ALA A 449 -13.93 -5.70 5.87
N PHE A 450 -13.33 -4.62 5.35
CA PHE A 450 -12.98 -3.45 6.16
C PHE A 450 -14.24 -2.78 6.76
N ASP A 451 -15.27 -2.56 5.95
CA ASP A 451 -16.57 -2.03 6.40
C ASP A 451 -17.18 -2.89 7.50
N TYR A 452 -17.08 -4.21 7.39
CA TYR A 452 -17.54 -5.13 8.40
C TYR A 452 -16.75 -5.02 9.70
N LEU A 453 -15.41 -4.91 9.63
CA LEU A 453 -14.56 -4.73 10.81
C LEU A 453 -14.91 -3.45 11.58
N VAL A 454 -15.20 -2.36 10.85
CA VAL A 454 -15.68 -1.10 11.43
C VAL A 454 -17.07 -1.29 12.05
N ALA A 455 -18.02 -1.87 11.32
CA ALA A 455 -19.40 -2.04 11.77
C ALA A 455 -19.56 -2.99 12.98
N SER A 456 -18.66 -3.97 13.11
CA SER A 456 -18.55 -4.89 14.25
C SER A 456 -17.72 -4.33 15.40
N GLU A 457 -17.22 -3.10 15.29
CA GLU A 457 -16.34 -2.46 16.29
C GLU A 457 -15.12 -3.33 16.65
N GLY A 458 -14.61 -4.10 15.68
CA GLY A 458 -13.46 -4.98 15.84
C GLY A 458 -13.73 -6.31 16.55
N GLU A 459 -15.00 -6.73 16.73
CA GLU A 459 -15.34 -7.98 17.43
C GLU A 459 -14.63 -9.21 16.85
N LEU A 460 -14.58 -9.31 15.52
CA LEU A 460 -13.87 -10.40 14.84
C LEU A 460 -12.38 -10.44 15.24
N ILE A 461 -11.72 -9.29 15.38
CA ILE A 461 -10.31 -9.18 15.77
C ILE A 461 -10.13 -9.65 17.22
N ARG A 462 -11.04 -9.27 18.13
CA ARG A 462 -11.01 -9.73 19.52
C ARG A 462 -11.17 -11.24 19.63
N LEU A 463 -12.10 -11.83 18.88
CA LEU A 463 -12.35 -13.27 18.87
C LEU A 463 -11.16 -14.05 18.30
N PHE A 464 -10.54 -13.58 17.22
CA PHE A 464 -9.31 -14.18 16.71
C PHE A 464 -8.16 -14.10 17.71
N ALA A 465 -7.94 -12.94 18.32
CA ALA A 465 -6.89 -12.76 19.33
C ALA A 465 -7.12 -13.66 20.55
N THR A 466 -8.37 -13.73 21.04
CA THR A 466 -8.74 -14.60 22.16
C THR A 466 -8.51 -16.06 21.81
N MET A 467 -8.97 -16.52 20.64
CA MET A 467 -8.86 -17.92 20.22
C MET A 467 -7.40 -18.35 20.02
N ALA A 468 -6.57 -17.48 19.43
CA ALA A 468 -5.16 -17.75 19.19
C ALA A 468 -4.30 -17.77 20.46
N SER A 469 -4.79 -17.16 21.55
CA SER A 469 -4.05 -17.00 22.81
C SER A 469 -4.43 -18.00 23.90
N TYR A 470 -5.24 -19.02 23.60
CA TYR A 470 -5.41 -20.15 24.51
C TYR A 470 -4.11 -20.95 24.57
N HIS A 471 -3.50 -21.01 25.76
CA HIS A 471 -2.23 -21.67 25.98
C HIS A 471 -2.36 -22.76 27.07
N ALA A 472 -1.79 -23.93 26.76
CA ALA A 472 -1.70 -25.06 27.67
C ALA A 472 -0.26 -25.58 27.67
N ASP A 473 0.44 -25.47 28.80
CA ASP A 473 1.82 -25.92 28.95
C ASP A 473 2.02 -26.68 30.26
N SER A 474 3.12 -27.43 30.34
CA SER A 474 3.47 -28.21 31.52
C SER A 474 4.95 -28.02 31.87
N TYR A 475 5.24 -27.82 33.15
CA TYR A 475 6.61 -27.63 33.60
C TYR A 475 6.91 -28.39 34.89
N TRP A 476 8.20 -28.68 35.08
CA TRP A 476 8.74 -29.33 36.26
C TRP A 476 9.46 -28.31 37.16
N ASP A 477 9.09 -28.26 38.43
CA ASP A 477 9.86 -27.56 39.48
C ASP A 477 10.15 -28.51 40.66
N TYR A 478 10.86 -28.00 41.68
CA TYR A 478 11.29 -28.72 42.88
C TYR A 478 10.13 -29.37 43.67
N ASP A 479 8.92 -28.82 43.53
CA ASP A 479 7.70 -29.29 44.19
C ASP A 479 6.84 -30.25 43.34
N GLY A 480 7.16 -30.44 42.06
CA GLY A 480 6.48 -31.42 41.20
C GLY A 480 6.25 -30.97 39.75
N PHE A 481 5.34 -31.67 39.09
CA PHE A 481 4.86 -31.39 37.73
C PHE A 481 3.59 -30.56 37.78
N TYR A 482 3.54 -29.45 37.06
CA TYR A 482 2.43 -28.51 37.02
C TYR A 482 1.95 -28.30 35.59
N TYR A 483 0.64 -28.09 35.43
CA TYR A 483 0.01 -27.64 34.19
C TYR A 483 -0.42 -26.18 34.34
N ILE A 484 -0.25 -25.40 33.29
CA ILE A 484 -0.78 -24.04 33.16
C ILE A 484 -1.82 -24.08 32.05
N TYR A 485 -3.00 -23.56 32.36
CA TYR A 485 -4.07 -23.32 31.40
C TYR A 485 -4.45 -21.87 31.52
N ASP A 486 -4.23 -21.09 30.47
CA ASP A 486 -4.57 -19.67 30.47
C ASP A 486 -4.95 -19.18 29.09
N ASN A 487 -5.41 -17.94 29.06
CA ASN A 487 -5.58 -17.18 27.85
C ASN A 487 -4.70 -15.93 27.94
N GLU A 488 -3.57 -15.92 27.24
CA GLU A 488 -2.58 -14.84 27.29
C GLU A 488 -3.12 -13.48 26.83
N TYR A 489 -4.21 -13.48 26.06
CA TYR A 489 -4.89 -12.27 25.60
C TYR A 489 -5.76 -11.67 26.71
N THR A 490 -6.70 -12.43 27.27
CA THR A 490 -7.61 -11.92 28.32
C THR A 490 -6.96 -11.86 29.71
N GLY A 491 -5.86 -12.59 29.92
CA GLY A 491 -5.23 -12.77 31.22
C GLY A 491 -5.99 -13.72 32.14
N GLU A 492 -7.01 -14.42 31.63
CA GLU A 492 -7.75 -15.41 32.39
C GLU A 492 -6.90 -16.67 32.61
N THR A 493 -6.84 -17.15 33.85
CA THR A 493 -6.18 -18.40 34.22
C THR A 493 -7.20 -19.41 34.69
N PHE A 494 -7.11 -20.64 34.20
CA PHE A 494 -8.02 -21.73 34.53
C PHE A 494 -7.36 -22.71 35.49
N GLU A 495 -8.08 -23.14 36.52
CA GLU A 495 -7.56 -24.07 37.51
C GLU A 495 -7.48 -25.50 36.94
N TYR A 496 -8.45 -25.85 36.08
CA TYR A 496 -8.61 -27.19 35.50
C TYR A 496 -8.72 -27.12 33.98
N ARG A 497 -8.28 -28.18 33.29
CA ARG A 497 -8.33 -28.27 31.82
C ARG A 497 -9.76 -28.23 31.28
N SER A 498 -10.70 -28.84 31.99
CA SER A 498 -12.14 -28.80 31.73
C SER A 498 -12.69 -27.37 31.60
N GLN A 499 -12.26 -26.45 32.48
CA GLN A 499 -12.66 -25.04 32.42
C GLN A 499 -12.05 -24.34 31.20
N TYR A 500 -10.78 -24.61 30.92
CA TYR A 500 -10.06 -24.08 29.77
C TYR A 500 -10.68 -24.52 28.43
N GLU A 501 -10.91 -25.82 28.24
CA GLU A 501 -11.51 -26.34 27.00
C GLU A 501 -12.95 -25.85 26.85
N PHE A 502 -13.71 -25.72 27.95
CA PHE A 502 -15.03 -25.10 27.91
C PHE A 502 -14.98 -23.65 27.42
N ALA A 503 -14.13 -22.80 28.02
CA ALA A 503 -13.97 -21.41 27.59
C ALA A 503 -13.55 -21.32 26.11
N ARG A 504 -12.59 -22.15 25.70
CA ARG A 504 -12.13 -22.22 24.31
C ARG A 504 -13.23 -22.65 23.34
N ASN A 505 -14.05 -23.64 23.69
CA ASN A 505 -15.18 -24.08 22.87
C ASN A 505 -16.23 -22.97 22.72
N ILE A 506 -16.52 -22.23 23.78
CA ILE A 506 -17.43 -21.08 23.74
C ILE A 506 -16.88 -20.00 22.79
N THR A 507 -15.61 -19.62 22.94
CA THR A 507 -14.95 -18.65 22.05
C THR A 507 -14.93 -19.12 20.59
N SER A 508 -14.69 -20.41 20.35
CA SER A 508 -14.73 -20.98 18.99
C SER A 508 -16.12 -20.88 18.37
N ILE A 509 -17.19 -21.08 19.14
CA ILE A 509 -18.57 -20.95 18.65
C ILE A 509 -18.87 -19.49 18.30
N ASP A 510 -18.47 -18.55 19.16
CA ASP A 510 -18.64 -17.11 18.90
C ASP A 510 -17.83 -16.68 17.66
N LEU A 511 -16.59 -17.16 17.50
CA LEU A 511 -15.76 -16.89 16.32
C LEU A 511 -16.38 -17.43 15.03
N ILE A 512 -16.88 -18.67 15.02
CA ILE A 512 -17.55 -19.24 13.84
C ILE A 512 -18.83 -18.45 13.52
N ALA A 513 -19.60 -18.05 14.52
CA ALA A 513 -20.79 -17.21 14.32
C ALA A 513 -20.43 -15.88 13.66
N GLU A 514 -19.34 -15.26 14.10
CA GLU A 514 -18.85 -14.00 13.54
C GLU A 514 -18.28 -14.15 12.13
N LEU A 515 -17.61 -15.26 11.83
CA LEU A 515 -17.17 -15.59 10.47
C LEU A 515 -18.34 -15.79 9.49
N VAL A 516 -19.47 -16.35 9.96
CA VAL A 516 -20.69 -16.42 9.15
C VAL A 516 -21.24 -15.02 8.87
N ASN A 517 -21.17 -14.09 9.83
CA ASN A 517 -21.58 -12.70 9.59
C ASN A 517 -20.65 -11.99 8.59
N LEU A 518 -19.33 -12.21 8.70
CA LEU A 518 -18.36 -11.71 7.72
C LEU A 518 -18.67 -12.25 6.32
N TYR A 519 -18.86 -13.57 6.17
CA TYR A 519 -19.24 -14.18 4.89
C TYR A 519 -20.49 -13.52 4.28
N LYS A 520 -21.51 -13.25 5.11
CA LYS A 520 -22.74 -12.58 4.68
C LYS A 520 -22.52 -11.14 4.22
N ALA A 521 -21.57 -10.43 4.83
CA ALA A 521 -21.21 -9.07 4.45
C ALA A 521 -20.31 -9.02 3.20
N THR A 522 -19.54 -10.08 2.94
CA THR A 522 -18.57 -10.17 1.85
C THR A 522 -19.04 -11.13 0.75
N CYS A 523 -18.64 -12.39 0.78
CA CYS A 523 -18.79 -13.37 -0.29
C CYS A 523 -20.25 -13.62 -0.70
N ALA A 524 -21.19 -13.57 0.25
CA ALA A 524 -22.62 -13.75 -0.06
C ALA A 524 -23.16 -12.66 -1.02
N THR A 525 -22.50 -11.49 -1.05
CA THR A 525 -22.92 -10.32 -1.85
C THR A 525 -22.32 -10.28 -3.26
N LEU A 526 -21.45 -11.23 -3.61
CA LEU A 526 -20.90 -11.34 -4.96
C LEU A 526 -22.00 -11.70 -5.96
N ASN A 527 -21.96 -11.08 -7.13
CA ASN A 527 -22.80 -11.44 -8.27
C ASN A 527 -22.13 -12.53 -9.13
N ASP A 528 -22.90 -13.14 -10.03
CA ASP A 528 -22.46 -14.25 -10.89
C ASP A 528 -21.17 -13.91 -11.68
N GLN A 529 -21.08 -12.71 -12.26
CA GLN A 529 -19.88 -12.26 -13.00
C GLN A 529 -18.62 -12.21 -12.11
N GLN A 530 -18.77 -11.82 -10.84
CA GLN A 530 -17.66 -11.79 -9.89
C GLN A 530 -17.24 -13.19 -9.43
N VAL A 531 -18.17 -14.14 -9.37
CA VAL A 531 -17.86 -15.54 -9.10
C VAL A 531 -17.13 -16.16 -10.30
N ASP A 532 -17.63 -15.90 -11.51
CA ASP A 532 -17.00 -16.32 -12.78
C ASP A 532 -15.56 -15.82 -12.89
N ALA A 533 -15.28 -14.57 -12.50
CA ALA A 533 -13.95 -14.00 -12.49
C ALA A 533 -12.96 -14.75 -11.58
N ILE A 534 -13.42 -15.21 -10.41
CA ILE A 534 -12.60 -16.03 -9.50
C ILE A 534 -12.28 -17.38 -10.13
N VAL A 535 -13.29 -18.03 -10.71
CA VAL A 535 -13.13 -19.33 -11.39
C VAL A 535 -12.18 -19.20 -12.57
N ALA A 536 -12.35 -18.17 -13.41
CA ALA A 536 -11.49 -17.91 -14.55
C ALA A 536 -10.02 -17.72 -14.12
N PHE A 537 -9.78 -16.93 -13.07
CA PHE A 537 -8.42 -16.73 -12.55
C PHE A 537 -7.79 -18.01 -12.01
N ILE A 538 -8.54 -18.83 -11.26
CA ILE A 538 -8.05 -20.12 -10.77
C ILE A 538 -7.69 -21.04 -11.95
N ASN A 539 -8.56 -21.11 -12.98
CA ASN A 539 -8.31 -21.90 -14.19
C ASN A 539 -7.04 -21.46 -14.91
N GLU A 540 -6.82 -20.15 -15.03
CA GLU A 540 -5.61 -19.60 -15.65
C GLU A 540 -4.34 -19.98 -14.87
N VAL A 541 -4.36 -19.85 -13.54
CA VAL A 541 -3.24 -20.26 -12.68
C VAL A 541 -2.95 -21.76 -12.79
N LEU A 542 -3.99 -22.59 -12.90
CA LEU A 542 -3.83 -24.04 -13.05
C LEU A 542 -3.24 -24.42 -14.39
N GLY A 543 -3.71 -23.80 -15.48
CA GLY A 543 -3.12 -23.97 -16.81
C GLY A 543 -1.62 -23.67 -16.79
N LEU A 544 -1.24 -22.55 -16.17
CA LEU A 544 0.17 -22.19 -15.99
C LEU A 544 0.97 -23.22 -15.18
N ILE A 545 0.41 -23.75 -14.09
CA ILE A 545 1.07 -24.80 -13.30
C ILE A 545 1.25 -26.06 -14.15
N ILE A 546 0.19 -26.51 -14.84
CA ILE A 546 0.19 -27.71 -15.67
C ILE A 546 1.22 -27.59 -16.79
N ASP A 547 1.24 -26.47 -17.52
CA ASP A 547 2.13 -26.25 -18.67
C ASP A 547 3.61 -26.18 -18.28
N ASN A 548 3.90 -25.77 -17.03
CA ASN A 548 5.25 -25.53 -16.55
C ASN A 548 5.74 -26.57 -15.53
N THR A 549 5.00 -27.66 -15.29
CA THR A 549 5.43 -28.75 -14.42
C THR A 549 5.39 -30.09 -15.13
N ASP A 550 6.33 -30.98 -14.79
CA ASP A 550 6.37 -32.35 -15.34
C ASP A 550 5.30 -33.22 -14.66
N ILE A 551 4.03 -32.96 -14.95
CA ILE A 551 2.89 -33.78 -14.52
C ILE A 551 2.60 -34.80 -15.63
N GLU A 552 2.37 -36.06 -15.25
CA GLU A 552 1.98 -37.10 -16.21
C GLU A 552 0.59 -36.79 -16.80
N PRO A 553 0.31 -37.11 -18.08
CA PRO A 553 -0.96 -36.77 -18.73
C PRO A 553 -2.21 -37.21 -17.94
N GLU A 554 -2.11 -38.36 -17.27
CA GLU A 554 -3.14 -38.89 -16.39
C GLU A 554 -3.39 -37.96 -15.19
N GLY A 555 -2.32 -37.44 -14.58
CA GLY A 555 -2.40 -36.46 -13.48
C GLY A 555 -2.95 -35.11 -13.93
N VAL A 556 -2.64 -34.67 -15.14
CA VAL A 556 -3.22 -33.44 -15.73
C VAL A 556 -4.73 -33.60 -15.88
N TRP A 557 -5.18 -34.72 -16.46
CA TRP A 557 -6.59 -35.00 -16.64
C TRP A 557 -7.35 -35.07 -15.30
N VAL A 558 -6.77 -35.67 -14.25
CA VAL A 558 -7.36 -35.69 -12.90
C VAL A 558 -7.57 -34.27 -12.39
N ILE A 559 -6.55 -33.40 -12.49
CA ILE A 559 -6.61 -32.02 -12.02
C ILE A 559 -7.68 -31.25 -12.79
N GLU A 560 -7.67 -31.30 -14.13
CA GLU A 560 -8.66 -30.63 -14.98
C GLU A 560 -10.08 -31.08 -14.65
N SER A 561 -10.31 -32.38 -14.51
CA SER A 561 -11.64 -32.92 -14.22
C SER A 561 -12.18 -32.50 -12.84
N LEU A 562 -11.31 -32.43 -11.83
CA LEU A 562 -11.67 -31.91 -10.51
C LEU A 562 -12.02 -30.42 -10.57
N PHE A 563 -11.25 -29.63 -11.30
CA PHE A 563 -11.50 -28.19 -11.42
C PHE A 563 -12.72 -27.86 -12.25
N GLU A 564 -12.96 -28.56 -13.36
CA GLU A 564 -14.20 -28.44 -14.15
C GLU A 564 -15.41 -28.74 -13.27
N TYR A 565 -15.35 -29.80 -12.46
CA TYR A 565 -16.40 -30.09 -11.49
C TYR A 565 -16.62 -28.95 -10.49
N PHE A 566 -15.55 -28.43 -9.86
CA PHE A 566 -15.71 -27.32 -8.93
C PHE A 566 -16.25 -26.05 -9.59
N ALA A 567 -15.81 -25.75 -10.81
CA ALA A 567 -16.28 -24.60 -11.60
C ALA A 567 -17.77 -24.73 -11.94
N ASP A 568 -18.20 -25.90 -12.41
CA ASP A 568 -19.59 -26.16 -12.81
C ASP A 568 -20.58 -26.09 -11.62
N HIS A 569 -20.10 -26.34 -10.40
CA HIS A 569 -20.93 -26.43 -9.20
C HIS A 569 -20.67 -25.30 -8.18
N ILE A 570 -19.84 -24.31 -8.50
CA ILE A 570 -19.48 -23.24 -7.54
C ILE A 570 -20.72 -22.42 -7.12
N ASP A 571 -21.64 -22.18 -8.05
CA ASP A 571 -22.87 -21.43 -7.80
C ASP A 571 -23.82 -22.22 -6.90
N ASP A 572 -23.96 -23.52 -7.12
CA ASP A 572 -24.78 -24.41 -6.30
C ASP A 572 -24.20 -24.54 -4.88
N ALA A 573 -22.88 -24.69 -4.77
CA ALA A 573 -22.17 -24.70 -3.50
C ALA A 573 -22.35 -23.36 -2.76
N LYS A 574 -22.18 -22.22 -3.44
CA LYS A 574 -22.41 -20.88 -2.87
C LYS A 574 -23.87 -20.74 -2.42
N ALA A 575 -24.83 -21.15 -3.23
CA ALA A 575 -26.25 -21.07 -2.89
C ALA A 575 -26.57 -21.89 -1.63
N LEU A 576 -26.00 -23.08 -1.46
CA LEU A 576 -26.15 -23.87 -0.24
C LEU A 576 -25.54 -23.17 0.99
N VAL A 577 -24.35 -22.58 0.85
CA VAL A 577 -23.70 -21.81 1.93
C VAL A 577 -24.56 -20.59 2.31
N ASP A 578 -25.12 -19.88 1.33
CA ASP A 578 -26.05 -18.76 1.55
C ASP A 578 -27.32 -19.20 2.30
N LYS A 579 -27.92 -20.33 1.89
CA LYS A 579 -29.07 -20.91 2.58
C LYS A 579 -28.72 -21.32 4.01
N PHE A 580 -27.55 -21.92 4.23
CA PHE A 580 -27.07 -22.30 5.55
C PHE A 580 -26.84 -21.09 6.45
N ALA A 581 -26.14 -20.07 5.96
CA ALA A 581 -25.89 -18.82 6.69
C ALA A 581 -27.18 -18.10 7.08
N ASN A 582 -28.24 -18.19 6.26
CA ASN A 582 -29.56 -17.67 6.60
C ASN A 582 -30.27 -18.53 7.65
N HIS A 583 -30.19 -19.86 7.51
CA HIS A 583 -30.75 -20.79 8.47
C HIS A 583 -30.17 -20.60 9.87
N THR A 584 -28.84 -20.43 10.00
CA THR A 584 -28.18 -20.25 11.31
C THR A 584 -28.73 -19.04 12.06
N VAL A 585 -29.04 -17.94 11.36
CA VAL A 585 -29.67 -16.75 11.96
C VAL A 585 -31.12 -17.02 12.34
N GLN A 586 -31.91 -17.65 11.46
CA GLN A 586 -33.32 -17.92 11.69
C GLN A 586 -33.58 -18.77 12.94
N VAL A 587 -32.73 -19.76 13.19
CA VAL A 587 -32.89 -20.68 14.34
C VAL A 587 -32.00 -20.33 15.53
N GLN A 588 -31.27 -19.21 15.46
CA GLN A 588 -30.26 -18.82 16.46
C GLN A 588 -29.25 -19.94 16.73
N PHE A 589 -28.80 -20.62 15.67
CA PHE A 589 -28.05 -21.88 15.71
C PHE A 589 -26.86 -21.83 16.67
N PHE A 590 -25.97 -20.84 16.53
CA PHE A 590 -24.78 -20.73 17.37
C PHE A 590 -25.09 -20.40 18.83
N ALA A 591 -26.10 -19.56 19.09
CA ALA A 591 -26.57 -19.30 20.45
C ALA A 591 -27.11 -20.58 21.11
N LYS A 592 -27.84 -21.41 20.34
CA LYS A 592 -28.34 -22.71 20.81
C LYS A 592 -27.24 -23.75 20.98
N LEU A 593 -26.20 -23.73 20.13
CA LEU A 593 -25.04 -24.59 20.29
C LEU A 593 -24.29 -24.23 21.59
N LYS A 594 -24.09 -22.93 21.83
CA LYS A 594 -23.48 -22.40 23.05
C LYS A 594 -24.27 -22.77 24.31
N GLU A 595 -25.61 -22.68 24.26
CA GLU A 595 -26.49 -23.17 25.33
C GLU A 595 -26.29 -24.68 25.58
N THR A 596 -26.20 -25.50 24.52
CA THR A 596 -25.97 -26.96 24.64
C THR A 596 -24.60 -27.28 25.26
N VAL A 597 -23.52 -26.66 24.78
CA VAL A 597 -22.16 -26.86 25.33
C VAL A 597 -22.11 -26.45 26.80
N THR A 598 -22.74 -25.32 27.15
CA THR A 598 -22.84 -24.86 28.54
C THR A 598 -23.62 -25.84 29.41
N LYS A 599 -24.68 -26.45 28.87
CA LYS A 599 -25.47 -27.46 29.57
C LYS A 599 -24.66 -28.72 29.85
N VAL A 600 -23.91 -29.22 28.86
CA VAL A 600 -22.99 -30.36 29.01
C VAL A 600 -21.94 -30.09 30.07
N HIS A 601 -21.26 -28.94 29.99
CA HIS A 601 -20.27 -28.53 30.97
C HIS A 601 -20.84 -28.51 32.39
N ASN A 602 -21.98 -27.84 32.59
CA ASN A 602 -22.62 -27.75 33.91
C ASN A 602 -23.03 -29.13 34.46
N HIS A 603 -23.49 -30.05 33.60
CA HIS A 603 -23.82 -31.41 34.00
C HIS A 603 -22.60 -32.16 34.53
N TYR A 604 -21.47 -32.09 33.81
CA TYR A 604 -20.23 -32.72 34.25
C TYR A 604 -19.66 -32.09 35.52
N VAL A 605 -19.74 -30.76 35.67
CA VAL A 605 -19.36 -30.10 36.93
C VAL A 605 -20.23 -30.57 38.10
N GLU A 606 -21.54 -30.75 37.90
CA GLU A 606 -22.44 -31.23 38.94
C GLU A 606 -22.16 -32.69 39.34
N GLU A 607 -21.84 -33.56 38.38
CA GLU A 607 -21.61 -35.00 38.61
C GLU A 607 -20.20 -35.31 39.13
N TYR A 608 -19.17 -34.64 38.59
CA TYR A 608 -17.76 -34.99 38.81
C TYR A 608 -16.94 -33.89 39.49
N GLY A 609 -17.47 -32.68 39.59
CA GLY A 609 -16.75 -31.51 40.06
C GLY A 609 -16.07 -30.73 38.93
N GLU A 610 -15.39 -29.64 39.27
CA GLU A 610 -14.80 -28.72 38.28
C GLU A 610 -13.68 -29.36 37.46
N ASP A 611 -13.00 -30.40 37.97
CA ASP A 611 -11.94 -31.17 37.30
C ASP A 611 -12.47 -32.51 36.77
N TYR A 612 -13.25 -32.46 35.70
CA TYR A 612 -13.87 -33.66 35.11
C TYR A 612 -13.08 -34.23 33.90
N GLU A 613 -11.85 -33.75 33.67
CA GLU A 613 -11.02 -34.23 32.57
C GLU A 613 -10.79 -35.76 32.65
N GLY A 614 -11.00 -36.45 31.53
CA GLY A 614 -10.84 -37.91 31.45
C GLY A 614 -12.02 -38.73 32.00
N TYR A 615 -13.05 -38.08 32.54
CA TYR A 615 -14.34 -38.72 32.84
C TYR A 615 -15.35 -38.58 31.68
N GLU A 616 -15.06 -37.72 30.71
CA GLU A 616 -15.83 -37.45 29.48
C GLU A 616 -15.99 -38.71 28.60
N ASP A 617 -14.95 -39.56 28.53
CA ASP A 617 -14.94 -40.81 27.75
C ASP A 617 -15.93 -41.89 28.25
N ASN A 618 -16.57 -41.68 29.40
CA ASN A 618 -17.41 -42.69 30.05
C ASN A 618 -18.92 -42.46 29.90
N TYR A 619 -19.38 -41.39 29.23
CA TYR A 619 -20.79 -41.01 29.30
C TYR A 619 -21.45 -40.61 27.97
N ASP A 620 -22.63 -41.20 27.75
CA ASP A 620 -23.50 -40.91 26.61
C ASP A 620 -24.14 -39.50 26.68
N TYR A 621 -24.06 -38.76 27.80
CA TYR A 621 -24.82 -37.50 27.99
C TYR A 621 -24.44 -36.42 26.96
N GLU A 622 -23.13 -36.17 26.78
CA GLU A 622 -22.64 -35.20 25.80
C GLU A 622 -22.97 -35.62 24.36
N GLU A 623 -22.68 -36.89 24.00
CA GLU A 623 -23.02 -37.45 22.69
C GLU A 623 -24.52 -37.28 22.40
N TYR A 624 -25.38 -37.65 23.37
CA TYR A 624 -26.83 -37.49 23.27
C TYR A 624 -27.25 -36.03 23.13
N ALA A 625 -26.64 -35.11 23.90
CA ALA A 625 -26.96 -33.69 23.83
C ALA A 625 -26.68 -33.11 22.43
N TYR A 626 -25.54 -33.46 21.84
CA TYR A 626 -25.20 -33.01 20.49
C TYR A 626 -26.04 -33.67 19.40
N ILE A 627 -26.37 -34.95 19.52
CA ILE A 627 -27.29 -35.62 18.59
C ILE A 627 -28.69 -34.97 18.63
N ILE A 628 -29.19 -34.66 19.83
CA ILE A 628 -30.45 -33.93 20.02
C ILE A 628 -30.35 -32.52 19.40
N PHE A 629 -29.22 -31.83 19.57
CA PHE A 629 -28.98 -30.54 18.96
C PHE A 629 -29.02 -30.61 17.42
N VAL A 630 -28.27 -31.55 16.82
CA VAL A 630 -28.26 -31.78 15.36
C VAL A 630 -29.66 -32.11 14.84
N ALA A 631 -30.37 -33.03 15.49
CA ALA A 631 -31.74 -33.42 15.13
C ALA A 631 -32.72 -32.23 15.17
N LYS A 632 -32.49 -31.27 16.07
CA LYS A 632 -33.39 -30.14 16.27
C LYS A 632 -33.08 -28.94 15.41
N TYR A 633 -31.79 -28.65 15.18
CA TYR A 633 -31.36 -27.40 14.57
C TYR A 633 -30.65 -27.57 13.23
N LEU A 634 -30.05 -28.73 12.93
CA LEU A 634 -29.39 -28.96 11.63
C LEU A 634 -30.29 -29.75 10.67
N LYS A 635 -31.00 -30.76 11.16
CA LYS A 635 -31.92 -31.55 10.34
C LYS A 635 -32.93 -30.72 9.52
N PRO A 636 -33.60 -29.68 10.06
CA PRO A 636 -34.54 -28.88 9.27
C PRO A 636 -33.89 -28.19 8.06
N PHE A 637 -32.61 -27.83 8.15
CA PHE A 637 -31.86 -27.30 7.00
C PHE A 637 -31.65 -28.39 5.96
N TYR A 638 -31.18 -29.57 6.37
CA TYR A 638 -31.02 -30.71 5.47
C TYR A 638 -32.36 -31.07 4.81
N ASP A 639 -33.46 -31.21 5.56
CA ASP A 639 -34.79 -31.56 5.04
C ASP A 639 -35.32 -30.61 3.95
N THR A 640 -34.79 -29.38 3.90
CA THR A 640 -35.22 -28.37 2.94
C THR A 640 -34.31 -28.33 1.71
N ASN A 641 -33.13 -28.95 1.78
CA ASN A 641 -32.05 -28.84 0.79
C ASN A 641 -31.40 -30.20 0.48
N ASP A 642 -32.06 -31.31 0.81
CA ASP A 642 -31.54 -32.67 0.68
C ASP A 642 -31.23 -33.02 -0.77
N ASP A 643 -32.14 -32.70 -1.68
CA ASP A 643 -31.94 -32.89 -3.12
C ASP A 643 -30.65 -32.18 -3.61
N ASP A 644 -30.45 -30.92 -3.23
CA ASP A 644 -29.28 -30.12 -3.63
C ASP A 644 -27.98 -30.66 -3.01
N ILE A 645 -28.01 -31.04 -1.73
CA ILE A 645 -26.85 -31.57 -1.00
C ILE A 645 -26.44 -32.94 -1.57
N LEU A 646 -27.40 -33.83 -1.79
CA LEU A 646 -27.14 -35.17 -2.31
C LEU A 646 -26.70 -35.14 -3.77
N ALA A 647 -27.24 -34.23 -4.58
CA ALA A 647 -26.78 -34.04 -5.96
C ALA A 647 -25.27 -33.76 -5.98
N LEU A 648 -24.80 -32.75 -5.24
CA LEU A 648 -23.37 -32.42 -5.16
C LEU A 648 -22.49 -33.56 -4.62
N ILE A 649 -22.98 -34.33 -3.64
CA ILE A 649 -22.18 -35.45 -3.12
C ILE A 649 -22.08 -36.56 -4.15
N TYR A 650 -23.19 -36.99 -4.74
CA TYR A 650 -23.19 -38.12 -5.68
C TYR A 650 -22.54 -37.77 -7.02
N GLU A 651 -22.69 -36.54 -7.51
CA GLU A 651 -21.99 -36.09 -8.73
C GLU A 651 -20.47 -36.04 -8.51
N PHE A 652 -20.00 -35.66 -7.32
CA PHE A 652 -18.58 -35.76 -6.97
C PHE A 652 -18.11 -37.22 -6.91
N LEU A 653 -18.90 -38.12 -6.33
CA LEU A 653 -18.57 -39.55 -6.29
C LEU A 653 -18.55 -40.18 -7.70
N ASP A 654 -19.48 -39.79 -8.58
CA ASP A 654 -19.49 -40.18 -10.00
C ASP A 654 -18.19 -39.75 -10.68
N LEU A 655 -17.73 -38.52 -10.44
CA LEU A 655 -16.44 -38.06 -10.95
C LEU A 655 -15.28 -38.90 -10.41
N MET A 656 -15.21 -39.11 -9.09
CA MET A 656 -14.13 -39.89 -8.48
C MET A 656 -14.07 -41.32 -9.00
N GLU A 657 -15.21 -41.93 -9.32
CA GLU A 657 -15.30 -43.28 -9.91
C GLU A 657 -14.69 -43.30 -11.31
N VAL A 658 -15.03 -42.31 -12.14
CA VAL A 658 -14.42 -42.14 -13.47
C VAL A 658 -12.91 -41.95 -13.35
N ILE A 659 -12.44 -41.19 -12.37
CA ILE A 659 -10.99 -40.97 -12.15
C ILE A 659 -10.28 -42.25 -11.72
N ASP A 660 -10.85 -43.01 -10.78
CA ASP A 660 -10.29 -44.30 -10.36
C ASP A 660 -10.21 -45.30 -11.53
N GLU A 661 -11.27 -45.40 -12.34
CA GLU A 661 -11.29 -46.30 -13.51
C GLU A 661 -10.24 -45.95 -14.57
N GLU A 662 -10.04 -44.66 -14.85
CA GLU A 662 -9.15 -44.20 -15.92
C GLU A 662 -7.67 -44.15 -15.50
N VAL A 663 -7.37 -43.77 -14.25
CA VAL A 663 -5.99 -43.51 -13.78
C VAL A 663 -5.49 -44.55 -12.78
N ASN A 664 -6.36 -45.40 -12.24
CA ASN A 664 -6.02 -46.41 -11.22
C ASN A 664 -5.25 -45.77 -10.05
N ILE A 665 -5.76 -44.63 -9.58
CA ILE A 665 -5.35 -44.04 -8.31
C ILE A 665 -5.86 -44.98 -7.23
N ASP A 666 -4.97 -45.80 -6.65
CA ASP A 666 -5.27 -46.76 -5.57
C ASP A 666 -5.92 -46.05 -4.36
N LEU A 667 -7.21 -45.75 -4.44
CA LEU A 667 -7.97 -45.03 -3.42
C LEU A 667 -8.01 -45.90 -2.17
N GLU A 668 -7.79 -45.29 -1.00
CA GLU A 668 -7.86 -46.02 0.29
C GLU A 668 -9.27 -46.50 0.64
N PHE A 669 -10.29 -46.09 -0.12
CA PHE A 669 -11.70 -46.41 0.08
C PHE A 669 -12.40 -46.77 -1.23
N ASP A 670 -13.40 -47.64 -1.15
CA ASP A 670 -14.24 -48.05 -2.27
C ASP A 670 -15.41 -47.06 -2.43
N ILE A 671 -15.57 -46.48 -3.62
CA ILE A 671 -16.59 -45.45 -3.89
C ILE A 671 -17.99 -46.02 -3.81
N ASP A 672 -18.22 -47.26 -4.26
CA ASP A 672 -19.50 -47.94 -4.13
C ASP A 672 -19.82 -48.17 -2.65
N GLU A 673 -18.82 -48.55 -1.84
CA GLU A 673 -18.98 -48.71 -0.39
C GLU A 673 -19.36 -47.37 0.28
N VAL A 674 -18.73 -46.26 -0.11
CA VAL A 674 -19.10 -44.92 0.40
C VAL A 674 -20.55 -44.58 0.05
N ARG A 675 -20.99 -44.81 -1.19
CA ARG A 675 -22.39 -44.59 -1.59
C ARG A 675 -23.36 -45.46 -0.81
N GLU A 676 -23.08 -46.76 -0.69
CA GLU A 676 -23.89 -47.70 0.08
C GLU A 676 -24.00 -47.27 1.55
N ASN A 677 -22.92 -46.76 2.14
CA ASN A 677 -22.91 -46.25 3.51
C ASN A 677 -23.77 -44.99 3.67
N ILE A 678 -23.71 -44.04 2.72
CA ILE A 678 -24.57 -42.85 2.73
C ILE A 678 -26.04 -43.25 2.60
N ASP A 679 -26.38 -44.10 1.63
CA ASP A 679 -27.75 -44.58 1.41
C ASP A 679 -28.28 -45.35 2.63
N ALA A 680 -27.46 -46.23 3.21
CA ALA A 680 -27.80 -46.97 4.41
C ALA A 680 -28.05 -46.04 5.60
N TRP A 681 -27.23 -44.98 5.76
CA TRP A 681 -27.44 -43.99 6.80
C TRP A 681 -28.73 -43.19 6.59
N LEU A 682 -29.04 -42.78 5.35
CA LEU A 682 -30.27 -42.08 5.00
C LEU A 682 -31.52 -42.94 5.20
N GLU A 683 -31.45 -44.24 4.92
CA GLU A 683 -32.58 -45.16 5.10
C GLU A 683 -32.81 -45.53 6.56
N ASN A 684 -31.73 -45.80 7.31
CA ASN A 684 -31.84 -46.44 8.63
C ASN A 684 -31.71 -45.46 9.80
N SER A 685 -30.81 -44.49 9.70
CA SER A 685 -30.37 -43.68 10.84
C SER A 685 -30.93 -42.27 10.78
N TYR A 686 -30.97 -41.66 9.59
CA TYR A 686 -31.53 -40.33 9.38
C TYR A 686 -32.99 -40.19 9.87
N PRO A 687 -33.91 -41.16 9.64
CA PRO A 687 -35.29 -41.05 10.13
C PRO A 687 -35.42 -41.08 11.67
N LEU A 688 -34.40 -41.57 12.39
CA LEU A 688 -34.40 -41.54 13.86
C LEU A 688 -34.35 -40.11 14.39
N LEU A 689 -33.76 -39.16 13.64
CA LEU A 689 -33.67 -37.76 14.02
C LEU A 689 -35.04 -37.10 14.22
N ASP A 690 -36.09 -37.55 13.52
CA ASP A 690 -37.45 -37.04 13.72
C ASP A 690 -38.04 -37.39 15.08
N GLN A 691 -37.62 -38.52 15.64
CA GLN A 691 -37.99 -38.93 16.99
C GLN A 691 -37.15 -38.16 18.01
N ILE A 692 -35.84 -38.07 17.74
CA ILE A 692 -34.84 -37.48 18.64
C ILE A 692 -35.04 -35.97 18.86
N LYS A 693 -35.46 -35.20 17.84
CA LYS A 693 -35.52 -33.73 17.91
C LYS A 693 -36.35 -33.14 19.07
N ASN A 694 -37.25 -33.94 19.63
CA ASN A 694 -38.12 -33.56 20.76
C ASN A 694 -37.65 -34.10 22.11
N PHE A 695 -36.53 -34.84 22.15
CA PHE A 695 -35.99 -35.36 23.40
C PHE A 695 -35.39 -34.22 24.23
N ASP A 696 -35.36 -34.43 25.53
CA ASP A 696 -34.65 -33.59 26.49
C ASP A 696 -33.65 -34.46 27.22
N VAL A 697 -32.37 -34.10 27.07
CA VAL A 697 -31.24 -34.88 27.60
C VAL A 697 -31.34 -35.07 29.12
N ASP A 698 -31.95 -34.14 29.86
CA ASP A 698 -32.09 -34.23 31.33
C ASP A 698 -33.16 -35.23 31.78
N THR A 699 -34.08 -35.59 30.87
CA THR A 699 -35.27 -36.38 31.22
C THR A 699 -35.47 -37.61 30.31
N LEU A 700 -34.38 -38.09 29.69
CA LEU A 700 -34.40 -39.26 28.81
C LEU A 700 -34.93 -40.52 29.52
N THR A 701 -35.94 -41.13 28.91
CA THR A 701 -36.41 -42.48 29.28
C THR A 701 -35.49 -43.55 28.71
N GLY A 702 -35.52 -44.78 29.25
CA GLY A 702 -34.70 -45.89 28.75
C GLY A 702 -34.92 -46.20 27.27
N ALA A 703 -36.15 -46.07 26.76
CA ALA A 703 -36.45 -46.25 25.34
C ALA A 703 -35.86 -45.14 24.46
N GLN A 704 -35.78 -43.91 24.96
CA GLN A 704 -35.18 -42.79 24.23
C GLN A 704 -33.65 -42.93 24.16
N LYS A 705 -33.02 -43.43 25.23
CA LYS A 705 -31.59 -43.76 25.23
C LYS A 705 -31.26 -44.84 24.21
N GLU A 706 -32.05 -45.91 24.15
CA GLU A 706 -31.85 -46.99 23.17
C GLU A 706 -31.91 -46.50 21.71
N ILE A 707 -32.75 -45.50 21.41
CA ILE A 707 -32.81 -44.85 20.09
C ILE A 707 -31.54 -44.04 19.82
N LEU A 708 -31.04 -43.28 20.81
CA LEU A 708 -29.81 -42.50 20.67
C LEU A 708 -28.57 -43.41 20.53
N ASP A 709 -28.51 -44.49 21.31
CA ASP A 709 -27.46 -45.51 21.19
C ASP A 709 -27.49 -46.21 19.84
N GLN A 710 -28.69 -46.44 19.30
CA GLN A 710 -28.83 -46.98 17.95
C GLN A 710 -28.26 -46.00 16.93
N PHE A 711 -28.64 -44.73 17.01
CA PHE A 711 -28.11 -43.69 16.13
C PHE A 711 -26.57 -43.61 16.19
N LEU A 712 -25.98 -43.68 17.38
CA LEU A 712 -24.52 -43.70 17.57
C LEU A 712 -23.84 -44.93 16.97
N ARG A 713 -24.45 -46.10 17.11
CA ARG A 713 -23.93 -47.35 16.52
C ARG A 713 -23.97 -47.33 15.00
N ASP A 714 -24.92 -46.61 14.41
CA ASP A 714 -25.00 -46.51 12.95
C ASP A 714 -24.02 -45.46 12.38
N LEU A 715 -23.53 -44.54 13.22
CA LEU A 715 -22.58 -43.49 12.84
C LEU A 715 -21.10 -43.95 12.94
N LYS A 716 -20.82 -44.98 13.75
CA LYS A 716 -19.49 -45.57 13.99
C LYS A 716 -19.29 -46.82 13.15
#